data_AF-F0W589-F1
#
_entry.id   AF-F0W589-F1
#
_cell.length_a   1.000
_cell.length_b   1.000
_cell.length_c   1.000
_cell.angle_alpha   90.00
_cell.angle_beta   90.00
_cell.angle_gamma   90.00
#
_symmetry.space_group_name_H-M   'P 1'
#
loop_
_entity.id
_entity.type
_entity.pdbx_description
1 polymer ?
#
loop_
_entity_poly.entity_id
_entity_poly.type
_entity_poly.pdbx_seq_one_letter_code
_entity_poly.pdbx_strand_id
1 'polypeptide(L)'
;MGATSSTQKLTVECISLLEQLEPSQIEKKRKRNFCISIERQLRRIWPKCKVVAFGSSARFAKTLQGMTFTHERIYELCSGFGFGGSDLDLAIFFEDFNLQHYHQLSQAEKSAILTQAAASIDRDFEIQEYVQSARVPILKLWNSRHQIACDLCVGGFHVVLNTAMMRYYGELDRRVRPLAFAVKYWAKSRGINDSSNGTLSSYGYCLLVIFYLQSRFGPTKLPCSKGIFGDTLEHCEDFASFSKKVENYPFPESSLHGSTALNVDSVGSLLKGFFNFYASEFDMERNVVNVREGIQTCKEAKWEYPVAWRLSIEDPFESGHDVARVIFNRRGQIVIMEEFRRANELLKLGNRFSSICNVDMSSWQATSSCYICNGSDHKARHCVIRTGRLDIGLSCWYCGEVGHTKGTCPLLQFLHIPKESDSNTAVSFVTHWGSSAVRSSSPTLSVRKKKKCRHSTTMSAKSRRDHKPIQWKQLSYPSEMTSQSSIPHTLIGKHAVMSVRRNVRLRREYLYRKGLEGKEKVLYEHKQKLKEAIRSGRSIPTELRNVEQNLRHEMEFDDEKHEKPVDSIDDEYRNAGVFDPKIAITTSRDPSSRLKQFAQELRVIIPNAIRLNRGTHTIINLVESARSNEFSDLILVTETRGEPDGLVVCHLPFGPTAYFSLSNTVLRHDIEDRATISEAYPHLILNQFETVLGRRVANILKHLFPVPKPDSKRVITFANDHDFISFRHHTFRKQGRQVDLSECGPRFELQLYQIKLGTCDQKEAENEWVLRPYMNSAKNRNHL
;
A
#
# COMPACT_ATOMS: atom_id res chain seq x y z
N MET A 1 -48.65 -37.49 20.78
CA MET A 1 -47.78 -37.11 19.64
C MET A 1 -47.15 -35.77 19.99
N GLY A 2 -45.89 -35.80 20.45
CA GLY A 2 -45.26 -34.71 21.19
C GLY A 2 -44.74 -33.57 20.31
N ALA A 3 -44.83 -32.35 20.83
CA ALA A 3 -44.35 -31.12 20.22
C ALA A 3 -42.85 -31.22 19.90
N THR A 4 -42.51 -31.25 18.61
CA THR A 4 -41.12 -31.08 18.15
C THR A 4 -40.61 -29.69 18.55
N SER A 5 -39.47 -29.65 19.25
CA SER A 5 -38.83 -28.41 19.71
C SER A 5 -38.61 -27.44 18.54
N SER A 6 -38.80 -26.13 18.77
CA SER A 6 -38.65 -25.09 17.72
C SER A 6 -37.30 -25.17 16.96
N THR A 7 -36.24 -25.64 17.61
CA THR A 7 -34.90 -25.83 17.01
C THR A 7 -34.81 -27.03 16.06
N GLN A 8 -35.58 -28.10 16.31
CA GLN A 8 -35.64 -29.26 15.42
C GLN A 8 -36.30 -28.89 14.09
N LYS A 9 -37.39 -28.10 14.13
CA LYS A 9 -38.07 -27.61 12.93
C LYS A 9 -37.15 -26.72 12.08
N LEU A 10 -36.45 -25.79 12.72
CA LEU A 10 -35.44 -24.94 12.05
C LEU A 10 -34.32 -25.78 11.42
N THR A 11 -33.89 -26.85 12.08
CA THR A 11 -32.88 -27.77 11.53
C THR A 11 -33.35 -28.41 10.24
N VAL A 12 -34.58 -28.93 10.21
CA VAL A 12 -35.17 -29.53 9.00
C VAL A 12 -35.29 -28.50 7.89
N GLU A 13 -35.75 -27.29 8.19
CA GLU A 13 -35.87 -26.19 7.21
C GLU A 13 -34.51 -25.82 6.61
N CYS A 14 -33.44 -25.71 7.41
CA CYS A 14 -32.10 -25.38 6.91
C CYS A 14 -31.51 -26.49 6.02
N ILE A 15 -31.72 -27.76 6.38
CA ILE A 15 -31.24 -28.90 5.58
C ILE A 15 -32.02 -29.00 4.27
N SER A 16 -33.35 -28.86 4.31
CA SER A 16 -34.17 -28.87 3.10
C SER A 16 -33.82 -27.72 2.17
N LEU A 17 -33.52 -26.53 2.70
CA LEU A 17 -33.04 -25.39 1.93
C LEU A 17 -31.72 -25.68 1.21
N LEU A 18 -30.78 -26.34 1.89
CA LEU A 18 -29.52 -26.77 1.27
C LEU A 18 -29.79 -27.70 0.08
N GLU A 19 -30.64 -28.71 0.25
CA GLU A 19 -30.99 -29.66 -0.81
C GLU A 19 -31.67 -28.97 -2.00
N GLN A 20 -32.53 -27.99 -1.75
CA GLN A 20 -33.23 -27.23 -2.79
C GLN A 20 -32.32 -26.25 -3.55
N LEU A 21 -31.37 -25.63 -2.85
CA LEU A 21 -30.51 -24.60 -3.41
C LEU A 21 -29.16 -25.13 -3.90
N GLU A 22 -28.81 -26.39 -3.66
CA GLU A 22 -27.55 -26.94 -4.18
C GLU A 22 -27.61 -27.06 -5.72
N PRO A 23 -26.55 -26.67 -6.45
CA PRO A 23 -26.51 -26.81 -7.91
C PRO A 23 -26.77 -28.26 -8.33
N SER A 24 -27.58 -28.44 -9.37
CA SER A 24 -27.80 -29.78 -9.94
C SER A 24 -26.50 -30.33 -10.55
N GLN A 25 -26.38 -31.67 -10.66
CA GLN A 25 -25.23 -32.29 -11.33
C GLN A 25 -25.08 -31.83 -12.80
N ILE A 26 -26.21 -31.55 -13.46
CA ILE A 26 -26.23 -31.00 -14.82
C ILE A 26 -25.62 -29.59 -14.84
N GLU A 27 -26.00 -28.73 -13.90
CA GLU A 27 -25.45 -27.38 -13.77
C GLU A 27 -23.93 -27.42 -13.50
N LYS A 28 -23.49 -28.27 -12.56
CA LYS A 28 -22.07 -28.48 -12.26
C LYS A 28 -21.30 -28.92 -13.51
N LYS A 29 -21.85 -29.85 -14.29
CA LYS A 29 -21.26 -30.30 -15.58
C LYS A 29 -21.21 -29.18 -16.62
N ARG A 30 -22.25 -28.34 -16.73
CA ARG A 30 -22.27 -27.20 -17.66
C ARG A 30 -21.20 -26.18 -17.31
N LYS A 31 -21.11 -25.78 -16.04
CA LYS A 31 -20.07 -24.86 -15.54
C LYS A 31 -18.65 -25.41 -15.76
N ARG A 32 -18.48 -26.74 -15.64
CA ARG A 32 -17.19 -27.41 -15.90
C ARG A 32 -16.78 -27.31 -17.35
N ASN A 33 -17.71 -27.65 -18.25
CA ASN A 33 -17.49 -27.54 -19.69
C ASN A 33 -17.24 -26.09 -20.11
N PHE A 34 -17.90 -25.13 -19.45
CA PHE A 34 -17.68 -23.70 -19.66
C PHE A 34 -16.22 -23.31 -19.33
N CYS A 35 -15.72 -23.70 -18.16
CA CYS A 35 -14.34 -23.43 -17.74
C CYS A 35 -13.31 -24.00 -18.74
N ILE A 36 -13.49 -25.26 -19.14
CA ILE A 36 -12.64 -25.93 -20.14
C ILE A 36 -12.67 -25.19 -21.49
N SER A 37 -13.84 -24.68 -21.91
CA SER A 37 -13.98 -23.93 -23.15
C SER A 37 -13.20 -22.61 -23.13
N ILE A 38 -13.28 -21.85 -22.02
CA ILE A 38 -12.52 -20.61 -21.83
C ILE A 38 -11.02 -20.89 -21.82
N GLU A 39 -10.55 -21.89 -21.05
CA GLU A 39 -9.13 -22.26 -21.04
C GLU A 39 -8.63 -22.61 -22.44
N ARG A 40 -9.38 -23.42 -23.19
CA ARG A 40 -8.98 -23.83 -24.54
C ARG A 40 -8.82 -22.64 -25.49
N GLN A 41 -9.66 -21.61 -25.36
CA GLN A 41 -9.59 -20.40 -26.18
C GLN A 41 -8.39 -19.53 -25.78
N LEU A 42 -8.20 -19.30 -24.48
CA LEU A 42 -7.06 -18.52 -23.98
C LEU A 42 -5.72 -19.21 -24.27
N ARG A 43 -5.68 -20.55 -24.32
CA ARG A 43 -4.46 -21.29 -24.71
C ARG A 43 -4.01 -21.06 -26.16
N ARG A 44 -4.88 -20.56 -27.04
CA ARG A 44 -4.49 -20.20 -28.42
C ARG A 44 -3.55 -19.01 -28.45
N ILE A 45 -3.71 -18.07 -27.50
CA ILE A 45 -2.85 -16.89 -27.35
C ILE A 45 -1.75 -17.10 -26.32
N TRP A 46 -2.03 -17.88 -25.26
CA TRP A 46 -1.11 -18.15 -24.16
C TRP A 46 -1.02 -19.65 -23.89
N PRO A 47 -0.07 -20.37 -24.52
CA PRO A 47 0.00 -21.83 -24.44
C PRO A 47 0.07 -22.40 -23.01
N LYS A 48 0.70 -21.67 -22.09
CA LYS A 48 0.86 -22.04 -20.67
C LYS A 48 -0.24 -21.53 -19.75
N CYS A 49 -1.36 -21.04 -20.31
CA CYS A 49 -2.49 -20.55 -19.55
C CYS A 49 -3.27 -21.70 -18.89
N LYS A 50 -3.69 -21.47 -17.63
CA LYS A 50 -4.60 -22.28 -16.84
C LYS A 50 -5.75 -21.41 -16.36
N VAL A 51 -6.97 -21.91 -16.46
CA VAL A 51 -8.17 -21.24 -15.95
C VAL A 51 -8.74 -22.09 -14.82
N VAL A 52 -8.80 -21.50 -13.64
CA VAL A 52 -9.25 -22.20 -12.44
C VAL A 52 -10.51 -21.51 -11.93
N ALA A 53 -11.55 -22.30 -11.73
CA ALA A 53 -12.75 -21.80 -11.08
C ALA A 53 -12.50 -21.65 -9.57
N PHE A 54 -13.12 -20.65 -8.96
CA PHE A 54 -12.99 -20.40 -7.54
C PHE A 54 -14.35 -20.00 -6.92
N GLY A 55 -14.31 -19.64 -5.63
CA GLY A 55 -15.46 -19.05 -4.96
C GLY A 55 -16.58 -20.07 -4.71
N SER A 56 -17.82 -19.63 -4.85
CA SER A 56 -18.98 -20.45 -4.48
C SER A 56 -19.20 -21.65 -5.42
N SER A 57 -18.58 -21.62 -6.61
CA SER A 57 -18.74 -22.60 -7.67
C SER A 57 -17.65 -23.71 -7.74
N ALA A 58 -16.58 -23.72 -6.91
CA ALA A 58 -15.37 -24.54 -7.18
C ALA A 58 -14.94 -25.61 -6.13
N ARG A 59 -14.67 -26.86 -6.55
CA ARG A 59 -14.16 -27.99 -5.74
C ARG A 59 -12.77 -28.32 -6.28
N PHE A 60 -11.97 -29.03 -5.51
CA PHE A 60 -10.78 -29.72 -6.03
C PHE A 60 -11.04 -31.23 -5.94
N ALA A 61 -10.79 -32.04 -6.96
CA ALA A 61 -11.13 -33.47 -6.87
C ALA A 61 -10.27 -34.17 -5.79
N LYS A 62 -10.85 -35.16 -5.08
CA LYS A 62 -10.08 -36.05 -4.19
C LYS A 62 -9.40 -37.10 -5.05
N THR A 63 -8.08 -37.27 -4.93
CA THR A 63 -7.39 -38.41 -5.55
C THR A 63 -7.78 -39.68 -4.80
N LEU A 64 -8.62 -40.53 -5.39
CA LEU A 64 -8.75 -41.92 -4.97
C LEU A 64 -7.43 -42.63 -5.33
N GLN A 65 -6.79 -43.26 -4.33
CA GLN A 65 -5.59 -44.08 -4.53
C GLN A 65 -5.85 -45.14 -5.61
N GLY A 66 -5.00 -45.16 -6.65
CA GLY A 66 -4.95 -46.26 -7.62
C GLY A 66 -5.46 -45.99 -9.05
N MET A 67 -5.81 -44.76 -9.45
CA MET A 67 -6.20 -44.46 -10.84
C MET A 67 -5.28 -43.42 -11.50
N THR A 68 -4.87 -43.70 -12.74
CA THR A 68 -3.90 -42.96 -13.56
C THR A 68 -4.33 -41.52 -13.90
N PHE A 69 -3.33 -40.64 -14.04
CA PHE A 69 -3.44 -39.20 -14.29
C PHE A 69 -4.00 -38.88 -15.68
N THR A 70 -5.17 -38.23 -15.76
CA THR A 70 -5.62 -37.53 -16.97
C THR A 70 -6.00 -36.07 -16.69
N HIS A 71 -5.75 -35.22 -17.69
CA HIS A 71 -5.89 -33.76 -17.72
C HIS A 71 -7.33 -33.24 -17.45
N GLU A 72 -8.29 -34.15 -17.25
CA GLU A 72 -9.71 -33.86 -17.03
C GLU A 72 -10.06 -33.58 -15.56
N ARG A 73 -9.26 -34.01 -14.57
CA ARG A 73 -9.61 -33.94 -13.13
C ARG A 73 -9.46 -32.57 -12.44
N ILE A 74 -8.81 -31.59 -13.07
CA ILE A 74 -8.57 -30.23 -12.51
C ILE A 74 -9.88 -29.42 -12.33
N TYR A 75 -10.99 -29.87 -12.90
CA TYR A 75 -12.21 -29.06 -13.07
C TYR A 75 -13.47 -29.58 -12.37
N GLU A 76 -13.36 -30.32 -11.26
CA GLU A 76 -14.57 -30.70 -10.54
C GLU A 76 -15.08 -29.50 -9.71
N LEU A 77 -16.20 -28.90 -10.13
CA LEU A 77 -16.73 -27.63 -9.58
C LEU A 77 -17.71 -27.87 -8.41
N CYS A 78 -17.40 -27.33 -7.22
CA CYS A 78 -18.26 -26.93 -6.07
C CYS A 78 -17.48 -26.78 -4.74
N SER A 79 -17.43 -25.59 -4.14
CA SER A 79 -16.79 -25.37 -2.81
C SER A 79 -17.63 -25.92 -1.66
N GLY A 80 -18.83 -26.39 -1.98
CA GLY A 80 -19.86 -26.79 -1.04
C GLY A 80 -20.79 -25.65 -0.61
N PHE A 81 -20.56 -24.39 -1.06
CA PHE A 81 -21.30 -23.18 -0.63
C PHE A 81 -22.04 -22.41 -1.76
N GLY A 82 -22.03 -22.93 -2.99
CA GLY A 82 -22.70 -22.36 -4.16
C GLY A 82 -24.21 -22.59 -4.15
N PHE A 83 -24.99 -21.58 -4.57
CA PHE A 83 -26.41 -21.76 -4.87
C PHE A 83 -26.55 -22.21 -6.33
N GLY A 84 -27.60 -22.98 -6.66
CA GLY A 84 -27.99 -23.22 -8.05
C GLY A 84 -28.24 -21.89 -8.76
N GLY A 85 -27.70 -21.77 -9.97
CA GLY A 85 -27.75 -20.52 -10.75
C GLY A 85 -26.80 -19.42 -10.27
N SER A 86 -25.85 -19.72 -9.36
CA SER A 86 -24.80 -18.76 -8.98
C SER A 86 -23.83 -18.48 -10.13
N ASP A 87 -23.21 -17.31 -10.10
CA ASP A 87 -22.16 -16.92 -11.04
C ASP A 87 -20.95 -17.87 -10.96
N LEU A 88 -20.26 -18.03 -12.09
CA LEU A 88 -19.05 -18.81 -12.20
C LEU A 88 -17.83 -17.89 -12.13
N ASP A 89 -17.17 -17.88 -10.97
CA ASP A 89 -15.92 -17.12 -10.79
C ASP A 89 -14.73 -17.89 -11.39
N LEU A 90 -14.01 -17.30 -12.34
CA LEU A 90 -12.85 -17.88 -13.02
C LEU A 90 -11.60 -16.99 -12.89
N ALA A 91 -10.47 -17.61 -12.63
CA ALA A 91 -9.18 -16.94 -12.52
C ALA A 91 -8.18 -17.47 -13.55
N ILE A 92 -7.50 -16.56 -14.24
CA ILE A 92 -6.43 -16.87 -15.19
C ILE A 92 -5.10 -16.98 -14.44
N PHE A 93 -4.40 -18.09 -14.68
CA PHE A 93 -3.04 -18.37 -14.27
C PHE A 93 -2.20 -18.76 -15.50
N PHE A 94 -0.89 -18.70 -15.36
CA PHE A 94 0.19 -18.98 -16.30
C PHE A 94 1.21 -19.81 -15.54
N GLU A 95 1.48 -21.01 -16.04
CA GLU A 95 2.32 -22.01 -15.37
C GLU A 95 3.79 -21.58 -15.25
N ASP A 96 4.25 -20.70 -16.12
CA ASP A 96 5.61 -20.15 -16.15
C ASP A 96 5.85 -18.97 -15.21
N PHE A 97 4.80 -18.46 -14.57
CA PHE A 97 4.94 -17.38 -13.60
C PHE A 97 5.19 -17.95 -12.21
N ASN A 98 6.21 -17.40 -11.54
CA ASN A 98 6.40 -17.63 -10.11
C ASN A 98 5.20 -17.05 -9.34
N LEU A 99 4.78 -17.70 -8.26
CA LEU A 99 3.69 -17.23 -7.39
C LEU A 99 3.91 -15.80 -6.86
N GLN A 100 5.16 -15.42 -6.59
CA GLN A 100 5.51 -14.05 -6.18
C GLN A 100 5.27 -13.03 -7.30
N HIS A 101 5.44 -13.43 -8.55
CA HIS A 101 5.24 -12.57 -9.72
C HIS A 101 3.76 -12.16 -9.85
N TYR A 102 2.80 -13.07 -9.59
CA TYR A 102 1.36 -12.74 -9.58
C TYR A 102 0.98 -11.63 -8.59
N HIS A 103 1.69 -11.56 -7.46
CA HIS A 103 1.48 -10.51 -6.47
C HIS A 103 2.06 -9.16 -6.89
N GLN A 104 3.06 -9.17 -7.76
CA GLN A 104 3.72 -7.96 -8.26
C GLN A 104 3.02 -7.37 -9.49
N LEU A 105 2.17 -8.15 -10.18
CA LEU A 105 1.37 -7.65 -11.29
C LEU A 105 0.55 -6.43 -10.88
N SER A 106 0.86 -5.30 -11.51
CA SER A 106 0.14 -4.05 -11.37
C SER A 106 -1.29 -4.17 -11.89
N GLN A 107 -2.16 -3.24 -11.46
CA GLN A 107 -3.54 -3.19 -11.93
C GLN A 107 -3.61 -2.98 -13.46
N ALA A 108 -2.66 -2.23 -14.03
CA ALA A 108 -2.57 -2.00 -15.47
C ALA A 108 -2.24 -3.29 -16.23
N GLU A 109 -1.29 -4.09 -15.74
CA GLU A 109 -0.94 -5.39 -16.34
C GLU A 109 -2.09 -6.38 -16.27
N LYS A 110 -2.76 -6.49 -15.10
CA LYS A 110 -3.96 -7.32 -14.96
C LYS A 110 -5.06 -6.89 -15.94
N SER A 111 -5.22 -5.58 -16.13
CA SER A 111 -6.20 -5.04 -17.07
C SER A 111 -5.82 -5.31 -18.53
N ALA A 112 -4.54 -5.23 -18.88
CA ALA A 112 -4.04 -5.57 -20.20
C ALA A 112 -4.29 -7.05 -20.54
N ILE A 113 -4.02 -7.96 -19.58
CA ILE A 113 -4.31 -9.39 -19.72
C ILE A 113 -5.82 -9.60 -19.95
N LEU A 114 -6.69 -9.02 -19.13
CA LEU A 114 -8.14 -9.17 -19.32
C LEU A 114 -8.64 -8.59 -20.65
N THR A 115 -8.06 -7.48 -21.11
CA THR A 115 -8.38 -6.89 -22.42
C THR A 115 -7.98 -7.83 -23.57
N GLN A 116 -6.82 -8.46 -23.48
CA GLN A 116 -6.38 -9.45 -24.47
C GLN A 116 -7.21 -10.74 -24.43
N ALA A 117 -7.59 -11.17 -23.22
CA ALA A 117 -8.52 -12.30 -23.02
C ALA A 117 -9.88 -12.00 -23.67
N ALA A 118 -10.45 -10.83 -23.40
CA ALA A 118 -11.70 -10.35 -24.00
C ALA A 118 -11.67 -10.37 -25.54
N ALA A 119 -10.56 -9.97 -26.15
CA ALA A 119 -10.40 -9.97 -27.60
C ALA A 119 -10.28 -11.38 -28.21
N SER A 120 -9.96 -12.38 -27.40
CA SER A 120 -9.65 -13.75 -27.86
C SER A 120 -10.76 -14.76 -27.56
N ILE A 121 -11.67 -14.42 -26.67
CA ILE A 121 -12.88 -15.20 -26.38
C ILE A 121 -13.86 -15.01 -27.54
N ASP A 122 -14.40 -16.12 -28.05
CA ASP A 122 -15.25 -16.21 -29.24
C ASP A 122 -16.63 -15.54 -29.05
N ARG A 123 -17.41 -15.40 -30.13
CA ARG A 123 -18.72 -14.73 -30.16
C ARG A 123 -19.82 -15.43 -29.36
N ASP A 124 -19.59 -16.65 -28.87
CA ASP A 124 -20.49 -17.37 -27.97
C ASP A 124 -20.55 -16.76 -26.55
N PHE A 125 -19.70 -15.75 -26.27
CA PHE A 125 -19.58 -15.11 -24.97
C PHE A 125 -19.79 -13.61 -25.13
N GLU A 126 -20.86 -13.12 -24.55
CA GLU A 126 -21.19 -11.69 -24.52
C GLU A 126 -20.45 -11.05 -23.35
N ILE A 127 -19.60 -10.08 -23.62
CA ILE A 127 -18.99 -9.25 -22.58
C ILE A 127 -20.08 -8.30 -22.08
N GLN A 128 -20.58 -8.51 -20.86
CA GLN A 128 -21.62 -7.67 -20.26
C GLN A 128 -21.04 -6.39 -19.68
N GLU A 129 -19.91 -6.49 -18.99
CA GLU A 129 -19.31 -5.37 -18.27
C GLU A 129 -17.82 -5.62 -18.08
N TYR A 130 -17.01 -4.58 -18.22
CA TYR A 130 -15.61 -4.63 -17.82
C TYR A 130 -15.34 -3.70 -16.63
N VAL A 131 -15.21 -4.29 -15.44
CA VAL A 131 -15.00 -3.57 -14.18
C VAL A 131 -13.49 -3.38 -13.94
N GLN A 132 -12.90 -2.36 -14.54
CA GLN A 132 -11.45 -2.08 -14.45
C GLN A 132 -11.04 -1.41 -13.13
N SER A 133 -11.92 -0.57 -12.59
CA SER A 133 -11.64 0.31 -11.44
C SER A 133 -11.72 -0.38 -10.08
N ALA A 134 -12.17 -1.64 -10.04
CA ALA A 134 -12.22 -2.45 -8.83
C ALA A 134 -10.84 -2.93 -8.38
N ARG A 135 -10.70 -3.24 -7.08
CA ARG A 135 -9.46 -3.78 -6.49
C ARG A 135 -8.94 -5.02 -7.22
N VAL A 136 -9.86 -5.87 -7.66
CA VAL A 136 -9.58 -6.94 -8.62
C VAL A 136 -10.35 -6.57 -9.89
N PRO A 137 -9.66 -6.22 -10.98
CA PRO A 137 -10.32 -6.04 -12.27
C PRO A 137 -11.05 -7.32 -12.69
N ILE A 138 -12.30 -7.20 -13.11
CA ILE A 138 -13.16 -8.34 -13.47
C ILE A 138 -13.79 -8.08 -14.83
N LEU A 139 -13.74 -9.08 -15.70
CA LEU A 139 -14.46 -9.15 -16.96
C LEU A 139 -15.70 -10.01 -16.77
N LYS A 140 -16.89 -9.39 -16.83
CA LYS A 140 -18.16 -10.11 -16.70
C LYS A 140 -18.60 -10.62 -18.06
N LEU A 141 -18.78 -11.93 -18.14
CA LEU A 141 -19.13 -12.67 -19.33
C LEU A 141 -20.51 -13.31 -19.15
N TRP A 142 -21.28 -13.32 -20.22
CA TRP A 142 -22.55 -14.01 -20.30
C TRP A 142 -22.56 -14.99 -21.45
N ASN A 143 -23.04 -16.20 -21.18
CA ASN A 143 -23.23 -17.21 -22.20
C ASN A 143 -24.70 -17.49 -22.42
N SER A 144 -25.22 -16.93 -23.51
CA SER A 144 -26.63 -17.04 -23.91
C SER A 144 -27.07 -18.49 -24.14
N ARG A 145 -26.16 -19.38 -24.56
CA ARG A 145 -26.47 -20.80 -24.83
C ARG A 145 -26.70 -21.62 -23.56
N HIS A 146 -25.91 -21.39 -22.52
CA HIS A 146 -25.93 -22.18 -21.29
C HIS A 146 -26.54 -21.43 -20.10
N GLN A 147 -26.85 -20.14 -20.27
CA GLN A 147 -27.39 -19.24 -19.24
C GLN A 147 -26.45 -19.19 -18.02
N ILE A 148 -25.15 -19.01 -18.29
CA ILE A 148 -24.11 -18.93 -17.27
C ILE A 148 -23.54 -17.52 -17.27
N ALA A 149 -23.66 -16.83 -16.15
CA ALA A 149 -22.89 -15.64 -15.83
C ALA A 149 -21.51 -16.05 -15.30
N CYS A 150 -20.46 -15.38 -15.75
CA CYS A 150 -19.09 -15.69 -15.38
C CYS A 150 -18.28 -14.42 -15.13
N ASP A 151 -17.60 -14.38 -13.99
CA ASP A 151 -16.68 -13.31 -13.63
C ASP A 151 -15.24 -13.81 -13.85
N LEU A 152 -14.55 -13.26 -14.85
CA LEU A 152 -13.18 -13.63 -15.19
C LEU A 152 -12.18 -12.59 -14.66
N CYS A 153 -11.20 -13.02 -13.88
CA CYS A 153 -10.13 -12.17 -13.36
C CYS A 153 -8.74 -12.78 -13.57
N VAL A 154 -7.68 -11.98 -13.33
CA VAL A 154 -6.31 -12.53 -13.25
C VAL A 154 -6.08 -13.04 -11.83
N GLY A 155 -5.69 -14.31 -11.72
CA GLY A 155 -5.62 -15.04 -10.47
C GLY A 155 -4.53 -14.57 -9.52
N GLY A 156 -4.75 -14.85 -8.24
CA GLY A 156 -3.74 -14.79 -7.18
C GLY A 156 -3.92 -15.97 -6.23
N PHE A 157 -2.89 -16.31 -5.44
CA PHE A 157 -2.94 -17.48 -4.55
C PHE A 157 -4.07 -17.38 -3.50
N HIS A 158 -4.41 -16.17 -3.06
CA HIS A 158 -5.42 -15.91 -2.03
C HIS A 158 -6.80 -16.42 -2.46
N VAL A 159 -7.14 -16.30 -3.75
CA VAL A 159 -8.41 -16.76 -4.31
C VAL A 159 -8.56 -18.28 -4.21
N VAL A 160 -7.47 -19.01 -4.48
CA VAL A 160 -7.41 -20.47 -4.39
C VAL A 160 -7.45 -20.92 -2.93
N LEU A 161 -6.67 -20.29 -2.05
CA LEU A 161 -6.65 -20.61 -0.62
C LEU A 161 -8.01 -20.34 0.05
N ASN A 162 -8.65 -19.22 -0.26
CA ASN A 162 -9.99 -18.88 0.25
C ASN A 162 -11.02 -19.95 -0.13
N THR A 163 -10.96 -20.43 -1.38
CA THR A 163 -11.84 -21.48 -1.88
C THR A 163 -11.56 -22.82 -1.18
N ALA A 164 -10.29 -23.18 -1.02
CA ALA A 164 -9.87 -24.41 -0.34
C ALA A 164 -10.26 -24.40 1.16
N MET A 165 -10.10 -23.26 1.83
CA MET A 165 -10.48 -23.07 3.23
C MET A 165 -11.98 -23.21 3.43
N MET A 166 -12.79 -22.55 2.59
CA MET A 166 -14.25 -22.67 2.65
C MET A 166 -14.66 -24.13 2.54
N ARG A 167 -14.14 -24.84 1.54
CA ARG A 167 -14.39 -26.28 1.38
C ARG A 167 -13.99 -27.08 2.61
N TYR A 168 -12.77 -26.88 3.12
CA TYR A 168 -12.27 -27.61 4.28
C TYR A 168 -13.24 -27.52 5.46
N TYR A 169 -13.71 -26.32 5.82
CA TYR A 169 -14.69 -26.18 6.89
C TYR A 169 -16.05 -26.80 6.55
N GLY A 170 -16.48 -26.74 5.28
CA GLY A 170 -17.71 -27.37 4.82
C GLY A 170 -17.69 -28.90 4.85
N GLU A 171 -16.51 -29.51 4.69
CA GLU A 171 -16.30 -30.98 4.78
C GLU A 171 -15.96 -31.43 6.21
N LEU A 172 -15.41 -30.54 7.04
CA LEU A 172 -15.01 -30.84 8.43
C LEU A 172 -16.21 -31.15 9.34
N ASP A 173 -17.30 -30.40 9.22
CA ASP A 173 -18.52 -30.63 10.01
C ASP A 173 -19.77 -30.46 9.12
N ARG A 174 -20.59 -31.51 9.08
CA ARG A 174 -21.82 -31.59 8.27
C ARG A 174 -22.81 -30.44 8.53
N ARG A 175 -22.73 -29.77 9.69
CA ARG A 175 -23.63 -28.67 10.08
C ARG A 175 -23.22 -27.33 9.48
N VAL A 176 -21.97 -27.18 9.04
CA VAL A 176 -21.43 -25.92 8.52
C VAL A 176 -22.14 -25.52 7.22
N ARG A 177 -22.30 -26.45 6.28
CA ARG A 177 -22.94 -26.16 4.98
C ARG A 177 -24.41 -25.74 5.12
N PRO A 178 -25.29 -26.49 5.80
CA PRO A 178 -26.68 -26.05 6.02
C PRO A 178 -26.79 -24.68 6.71
N LEU A 179 -25.94 -24.42 7.71
CA LEU A 179 -25.94 -23.15 8.42
C LEU A 179 -25.53 -21.98 7.52
N ALA A 180 -24.45 -22.14 6.75
CA ALA A 180 -24.01 -21.10 5.83
C ALA A 180 -25.01 -20.84 4.70
N PHE A 181 -25.69 -21.88 4.19
CA PHE A 181 -26.78 -21.72 3.21
C PHE A 181 -27.95 -20.94 3.80
N ALA A 182 -28.37 -21.27 5.02
CA ALA A 182 -29.45 -20.56 5.70
C ALA A 182 -29.10 -19.08 5.88
N VAL A 183 -27.91 -18.75 6.40
CA VAL A 183 -27.47 -17.35 6.57
C VAL A 183 -27.37 -16.62 5.22
N LYS A 184 -26.79 -17.26 4.20
CA LYS A 184 -26.65 -16.68 2.86
C LYS A 184 -28.01 -16.41 2.21
N TYR A 185 -28.95 -17.34 2.35
CA TYR A 185 -30.30 -17.21 1.81
C TYR A 185 -31.05 -16.09 2.52
N TRP A 186 -31.03 -16.06 3.86
CA TRP A 186 -31.59 -14.97 4.65
C TRP A 186 -31.03 -13.61 4.21
N ALA A 187 -29.71 -13.48 4.12
CA ALA A 187 -29.07 -12.23 3.73
C ALA A 187 -29.45 -11.80 2.30
N LYS A 188 -29.58 -12.75 1.38
CA LYS A 188 -30.01 -12.49 0.00
C LYS A 188 -31.48 -12.05 -0.05
N SER A 189 -32.37 -12.78 0.60
CA SER A 189 -33.81 -12.47 0.63
C SER A 189 -34.09 -11.12 1.29
N ARG A 190 -33.35 -10.77 2.34
CA ARG A 190 -33.48 -9.48 3.04
C ARG A 190 -32.68 -8.35 2.40
N GLY A 191 -31.98 -8.63 1.30
CA GLY A 191 -31.33 -7.60 0.51
C GLY A 191 -30.05 -7.02 1.09
N ILE A 192 -29.37 -7.75 1.97
CA ILE A 192 -28.11 -7.34 2.60
C ILE A 192 -26.90 -8.12 2.05
N ASN A 193 -27.09 -8.81 0.91
CA ASN A 193 -26.06 -9.56 0.17
C ASN A 193 -25.79 -8.94 -1.22
N ASP A 194 -25.47 -7.65 -1.25
CA ASP A 194 -25.06 -6.91 -2.46
C ASP A 194 -23.89 -5.97 -2.14
N SER A 195 -22.66 -6.47 -2.36
CA SER A 195 -21.43 -5.70 -2.16
C SER A 195 -21.27 -4.55 -3.14
N SER A 196 -21.89 -4.65 -4.33
CA SER A 196 -21.95 -3.54 -5.28
C SER A 196 -22.78 -2.38 -4.71
N ASN A 197 -23.82 -2.67 -3.92
CA ASN A 197 -24.64 -1.64 -3.29
C ASN A 197 -24.18 -1.23 -1.87
N GLY A 198 -23.06 -1.78 -1.39
CA GLY A 198 -22.47 -1.42 -0.11
C GLY A 198 -23.01 -2.19 1.10
N THR A 199 -23.47 -3.42 0.87
CA THR A 199 -23.73 -4.42 1.91
C THR A 199 -22.69 -5.54 1.82
N LEU A 200 -22.79 -6.61 2.63
CA LEU A 200 -21.78 -7.67 2.62
C LEU A 200 -21.90 -8.57 1.38
N SER A 201 -20.81 -9.24 1.01
CA SER A 201 -20.84 -10.32 0.02
C SER A 201 -21.19 -11.65 0.67
N SER A 202 -21.56 -12.64 -0.13
CA SER A 202 -21.76 -14.02 0.33
C SER A 202 -20.51 -14.59 1.04
N TYR A 203 -19.31 -14.25 0.56
CA TYR A 203 -18.05 -14.63 1.21
C TYR A 203 -17.92 -14.02 2.61
N GLY A 204 -18.28 -12.75 2.78
CA GLY A 204 -18.31 -12.09 4.10
C GLY A 204 -19.21 -12.80 5.10
N TYR A 205 -20.43 -13.16 4.71
CA TYR A 205 -21.34 -13.92 5.58
C TYR A 205 -20.82 -15.33 5.91
N CYS A 206 -20.18 -16.03 4.97
CA CYS A 206 -19.57 -17.32 5.25
C CYS A 206 -18.43 -17.20 6.28
N LEU A 207 -17.61 -16.14 6.22
CA LEU A 207 -16.59 -15.88 7.23
C LEU A 207 -17.20 -15.62 8.62
N LEU A 208 -18.32 -14.89 8.69
CA LEU A 208 -19.04 -14.69 9.95
C LEU A 208 -19.51 -16.02 10.56
N VAL A 209 -20.00 -16.94 9.73
CA VAL A 209 -20.44 -18.28 10.16
C VAL A 209 -19.25 -19.10 10.66
N ILE A 210 -18.17 -19.17 9.88
CA ILE A 210 -16.95 -19.91 10.27
C ILE A 210 -16.41 -19.36 11.59
N PHE A 211 -16.29 -18.03 11.71
CA PHE A 211 -15.80 -17.41 12.93
C PHE A 211 -16.68 -17.71 14.14
N TYR A 212 -18.01 -17.63 14.00
CA TYR A 212 -18.92 -18.00 15.08
C TYR A 212 -18.66 -19.44 15.56
N LEU A 213 -18.48 -20.37 14.63
CA LEU A 213 -18.15 -21.78 14.90
C LEU A 213 -16.69 -22.04 15.30
N GLN A 214 -15.79 -21.06 15.22
CA GLN A 214 -14.44 -21.14 15.80
C GLN A 214 -14.42 -20.55 17.23
N SER A 215 -15.22 -19.50 17.43
CA SER A 215 -15.19 -18.68 18.62
C SER A 215 -15.58 -19.44 19.89
N ARG A 216 -15.23 -18.87 21.06
CA ARG A 216 -15.64 -19.42 22.37
C ARG A 216 -17.16 -19.60 22.52
N PHE A 217 -17.96 -18.89 21.73
CA PHE A 217 -19.42 -18.91 21.75
C PHE A 217 -20.03 -20.00 20.84
N GLY A 218 -19.27 -20.53 19.89
CA GLY A 218 -19.69 -21.65 19.05
C GLY A 218 -19.66 -22.96 19.84
N PRO A 219 -20.65 -23.84 19.71
CA PRO A 219 -20.63 -25.16 20.36
C PRO A 219 -19.75 -26.16 19.59
N THR A 220 -19.47 -25.88 18.32
CA THR A 220 -18.36 -26.47 17.58
C THR A 220 -17.13 -25.58 17.81
N LYS A 221 -15.95 -26.17 17.96
CA LYS A 221 -14.67 -25.45 17.98
C LYS A 221 -13.90 -25.79 16.72
N LEU A 222 -14.31 -25.17 15.61
CA LEU A 222 -13.57 -25.33 14.37
C LEU A 222 -12.13 -24.81 14.56
N PRO A 223 -11.12 -25.48 13.98
CA PRO A 223 -9.73 -25.03 14.04
C PRO A 223 -9.53 -23.67 13.34
N CYS A 224 -8.54 -22.90 13.75
CA CYS A 224 -8.18 -21.63 13.09
C CYS A 224 -7.53 -21.87 11.72
N SER A 225 -7.71 -20.97 10.75
CA SER A 225 -7.24 -21.25 9.39
C SER A 225 -5.72 -21.21 9.27
N LYS A 226 -5.02 -20.43 10.11
CA LYS A 226 -3.55 -20.40 10.14
C LYS A 226 -2.94 -21.73 10.57
N GLY A 227 -3.53 -22.40 11.55
CA GLY A 227 -3.07 -23.71 12.00
C GLY A 227 -3.23 -24.80 10.94
N ILE A 228 -4.12 -24.58 9.97
CA ILE A 228 -4.37 -25.54 8.88
C ILE A 228 -3.56 -25.16 7.65
N PHE A 229 -3.68 -23.92 7.18
CA PHE A 229 -3.20 -23.43 5.88
C PHE A 229 -1.94 -22.54 5.96
N GLY A 230 -1.38 -22.33 7.15
CA GLY A 230 -0.25 -21.41 7.37
C GLY A 230 0.96 -21.70 6.49
N ASP A 231 1.27 -22.99 6.31
CA ASP A 231 2.48 -23.43 5.62
C ASP A 231 2.21 -23.79 4.15
N THR A 232 1.00 -23.52 3.64
CA THR A 232 0.61 -23.95 2.29
C THR A 232 1.51 -23.32 1.22
N LEU A 233 1.96 -22.08 1.41
CA LEU A 233 2.84 -21.39 0.45
C LEU A 233 4.32 -21.76 0.59
N GLU A 234 4.72 -22.45 1.66
CA GLU A 234 6.11 -22.86 1.84
C GLU A 234 6.53 -23.90 0.79
N HIS A 235 7.71 -23.71 0.21
CA HIS A 235 8.29 -24.58 -0.82
C HIS A 235 7.48 -24.69 -2.13
N CYS A 236 6.59 -23.73 -2.43
CA CYS A 236 5.94 -23.63 -3.73
C CYS A 236 6.62 -22.55 -4.58
N GLU A 237 7.32 -22.94 -5.64
CA GLU A 237 7.99 -22.00 -6.56
C GLU A 237 7.08 -21.55 -7.70
N ASP A 238 6.14 -22.42 -8.11
CA ASP A 238 5.25 -22.23 -9.25
C ASP A 238 3.78 -22.53 -8.91
N PHE A 239 2.88 -22.17 -9.83
CA PHE A 239 1.45 -22.42 -9.64
C PHE A 239 1.09 -23.91 -9.62
N ALA A 240 1.82 -24.74 -10.38
CA ALA A 240 1.54 -26.18 -10.48
C ALA A 240 1.78 -26.90 -9.15
N SER A 241 2.91 -26.64 -8.50
CA SER A 241 3.27 -27.16 -7.18
C SER A 241 2.28 -26.68 -6.10
N PHE A 242 1.90 -25.40 -6.15
CA PHE A 242 0.89 -24.84 -5.25
C PHE A 242 -0.50 -25.47 -5.43
N SER A 243 -1.01 -25.57 -6.67
CA SER A 243 -2.30 -26.22 -6.95
C SER A 243 -2.31 -27.65 -6.44
N LYS A 244 -1.24 -28.41 -6.72
CA LYS A 244 -1.10 -29.79 -6.27
C LYS A 244 -1.09 -29.92 -4.74
N LYS A 245 -0.45 -28.98 -4.03
CA LYS A 245 -0.42 -28.97 -2.56
C LYS A 245 -1.80 -28.67 -1.97
N VAL A 246 -2.52 -27.71 -2.55
CA VAL A 246 -3.90 -27.38 -2.16
C VAL A 246 -4.86 -28.56 -2.43
N GLU A 247 -4.72 -29.23 -3.56
CA GLU A 247 -5.51 -30.41 -3.93
C GLU A 247 -5.31 -31.59 -2.96
N ASN A 248 -4.08 -31.76 -2.46
CA ASN A 248 -3.71 -32.87 -1.59
C ASN A 248 -3.84 -32.55 -0.09
N TYR A 249 -4.51 -31.46 0.30
CA TYR A 249 -4.69 -31.16 1.72
C TYR A 249 -5.39 -32.34 2.43
N PRO A 250 -4.82 -32.87 3.52
CA PRO A 250 -5.43 -33.97 4.24
C PRO A 250 -6.73 -33.47 4.87
N PHE A 251 -7.85 -34.01 4.39
CA PHE A 251 -9.14 -33.83 5.06
C PHE A 251 -9.21 -34.85 6.18
N PRO A 252 -9.48 -34.44 7.43
CA PRO A 252 -9.68 -35.40 8.50
C PRO A 252 -10.83 -36.34 8.10
N GLU A 253 -10.56 -37.64 8.07
CA GLU A 253 -11.61 -38.64 7.95
C GLU A 253 -12.54 -38.47 9.12
N SER A 254 -13.72 -37.87 8.92
CA SER A 254 -14.87 -37.76 9.83
C SER A 254 -14.65 -38.28 11.26
N SER A 255 -13.73 -37.67 12.02
CA SER A 255 -13.30 -38.17 13.34
C SER A 255 -13.61 -37.18 14.45
N LEU A 256 -14.71 -36.45 14.30
CA LEU A 256 -15.53 -36.07 15.46
C LEU A 256 -16.62 -37.13 15.69
N HIS A 257 -16.20 -38.36 16.00
CA HIS A 257 -17.02 -39.36 16.69
C HIS A 257 -16.43 -39.72 18.07
N GLY A 258 -15.54 -38.87 18.60
CA GLY A 258 -14.85 -39.10 19.87
C GLY A 258 -15.02 -37.94 20.85
N SER A 259 -16.26 -37.67 21.28
CA SER A 259 -16.52 -37.08 22.60
C SER A 259 -17.95 -37.40 23.00
N THR A 260 -18.06 -38.40 23.85
CA THR A 260 -19.21 -38.68 24.71
C THR A 260 -19.63 -37.42 25.48
N ALA A 261 -20.65 -36.68 25.01
CA ALA A 261 -21.38 -35.71 25.82
C ALA A 261 -22.71 -35.31 25.18
N LEU A 262 -23.78 -35.48 25.96
CA LEU A 262 -25.21 -35.23 25.79
C LEU A 262 -25.73 -33.93 25.11
N ASN A 263 -24.95 -33.13 24.36
CA ASN A 263 -25.47 -31.91 23.70
C ASN A 263 -24.67 -31.53 22.43
N VAL A 264 -24.89 -32.22 21.31
CA VAL A 264 -24.43 -31.74 20.00
C VAL A 264 -25.49 -30.80 19.44
N ASP A 265 -25.20 -29.49 19.43
CA ASP A 265 -26.14 -28.50 18.94
C ASP A 265 -26.61 -28.79 17.50
N SER A 266 -27.93 -28.76 17.32
CA SER A 266 -28.58 -28.91 16.02
C SER A 266 -28.29 -27.70 15.11
N VAL A 267 -28.45 -27.83 13.79
CA VAL A 267 -28.29 -26.69 12.86
C VAL A 267 -29.22 -25.53 13.25
N GLY A 268 -30.44 -25.83 13.71
CA GLY A 268 -31.37 -24.82 14.19
C GLY A 268 -30.90 -24.14 15.47
N SER A 269 -30.29 -24.86 16.41
CA SER A 269 -29.65 -24.27 17.60
C SER A 269 -28.49 -23.34 17.20
N LEU A 270 -27.64 -23.81 16.27
CA LEU A 270 -26.53 -23.02 15.73
C LEU A 270 -26.99 -21.74 15.04
N LEU A 271 -28.08 -21.81 14.26
CA LEU A 271 -28.65 -20.66 13.58
C LEU A 271 -29.16 -19.62 14.59
N LYS A 272 -29.89 -20.05 15.63
CA LYS A 272 -30.32 -19.14 16.70
C LYS A 272 -29.13 -18.48 17.39
N GLY A 273 -28.12 -19.27 17.75
CA GLY A 273 -26.91 -18.77 18.40
C GLY A 273 -26.11 -17.81 17.52
N PHE A 274 -26.03 -18.07 16.21
CA PHE A 274 -25.38 -17.17 15.24
C PHE A 274 -26.03 -15.79 15.23
N PHE A 275 -27.36 -15.72 15.14
CA PHE A 275 -28.08 -14.45 15.17
C PHE A 275 -27.94 -13.75 16.52
N ASN A 276 -28.01 -14.49 17.64
CA ASN A 276 -27.82 -13.91 18.97
C ASN A 276 -26.42 -13.31 19.14
N PHE A 277 -25.40 -14.05 18.70
CA PHE A 277 -24.00 -13.64 18.78
C PHE A 277 -23.76 -12.32 18.07
N TYR A 278 -24.12 -12.20 16.78
CA TYR A 278 -23.90 -10.95 16.04
C TYR A 278 -24.91 -9.84 16.37
N ALA A 279 -26.09 -10.16 16.90
CA ALA A 279 -27.05 -9.13 17.31
C ALA A 279 -26.69 -8.46 18.66
N SER A 280 -26.07 -9.22 19.58
CA SER A 280 -25.98 -8.81 21.00
C SER A 280 -24.62 -9.04 21.68
N GLU A 281 -23.81 -10.01 21.24
CA GLU A 281 -22.60 -10.42 21.98
C GLU A 281 -21.30 -9.95 21.34
N PHE A 282 -21.23 -9.93 20.00
CA PHE A 282 -20.06 -9.48 19.27
C PHE A 282 -20.00 -7.94 19.28
N ASP A 283 -19.05 -7.39 20.02
CA ASP A 283 -18.75 -5.96 19.99
C ASP A 283 -18.07 -5.60 18.67
N MET A 284 -18.90 -5.27 17.69
CA MET A 284 -18.45 -4.87 16.35
C MET A 284 -17.72 -3.53 16.36
N GLU A 285 -17.84 -2.71 17.42
CA GLU A 285 -17.20 -1.39 17.44
C GLU A 285 -15.72 -1.51 17.74
N ARG A 286 -15.35 -2.45 18.61
CA ARG A 286 -13.97 -2.67 19.07
C ARG A 286 -13.29 -3.88 18.45
N ASN A 287 -14.02 -4.86 17.93
CA ASN A 287 -13.43 -6.14 17.52
C ASN A 287 -13.53 -6.42 16.01
N VAL A 288 -12.61 -7.26 15.56
CA VAL A 288 -12.48 -7.81 14.21
C VAL A 288 -12.78 -9.30 14.25
N VAL A 289 -13.60 -9.74 13.30
CA VAL A 289 -13.80 -11.15 12.98
C VAL A 289 -12.51 -11.68 12.34
N ASN A 290 -11.75 -12.47 13.08
CA ASN A 290 -10.46 -13.02 12.64
C ASN A 290 -10.53 -14.55 12.59
N VAL A 291 -10.88 -15.06 11.41
CA VAL A 291 -10.95 -16.51 11.11
C VAL A 291 -9.56 -17.16 11.07
N ARG A 292 -8.52 -16.35 10.82
CA ARG A 292 -7.13 -16.78 10.73
C ARG A 292 -6.60 -17.32 12.04
N GLU A 293 -6.82 -16.58 13.12
CA GLU A 293 -6.42 -16.97 14.47
C GLU A 293 -7.59 -17.62 15.25
N GLY A 294 -8.82 -17.53 14.75
CA GLY A 294 -10.02 -18.11 15.38
C GLY A 294 -10.50 -17.36 16.63
N ILE A 295 -9.99 -16.15 16.86
CA ILE A 295 -10.26 -15.33 18.04
C ILE A 295 -10.68 -13.91 17.65
N GLN A 296 -11.37 -13.20 18.53
CA GLN A 296 -11.66 -11.78 18.32
C GLN A 296 -10.35 -10.99 18.45
N THR A 297 -10.06 -10.12 17.49
CA THR A 297 -8.89 -9.23 17.54
C THR A 297 -9.36 -7.79 17.71
N CYS A 298 -8.69 -7.04 18.58
CA CYS A 298 -8.95 -5.61 18.76
C CYS A 298 -8.71 -4.85 17.44
N LYS A 299 -9.66 -4.00 17.04
CA LYS A 299 -9.62 -3.21 15.81
C LYS A 299 -8.47 -2.23 15.82
N GLU A 300 -8.22 -1.59 16.95
CA GLU A 300 -7.15 -0.62 17.15
C GLU A 300 -5.79 -1.30 17.00
N ALA A 301 -5.67 -2.57 17.41
CA ALA A 301 -4.47 -3.37 17.20
C ALA A 301 -4.35 -3.90 15.76
N LYS A 302 -5.49 -4.18 15.10
CA LYS A 302 -5.51 -4.83 13.78
C LYS A 302 -5.39 -3.86 12.61
N TRP A 303 -6.14 -2.76 12.66
CA TRP A 303 -6.29 -1.81 11.56
C TRP A 303 -5.62 -0.50 11.90
N GLU A 304 -4.86 0.02 10.94
CA GLU A 304 -4.22 1.33 11.06
C GLU A 304 -5.23 2.49 11.15
N TYR A 305 -6.41 2.30 10.56
CA TYR A 305 -7.53 3.25 10.59
C TYR A 305 -8.81 2.49 10.95
N PRO A 306 -9.01 2.16 12.24
CA PRO A 306 -10.19 1.42 12.65
C PRO A 306 -11.42 2.28 12.44
N VAL A 307 -12.40 1.73 11.71
CA VAL A 307 -13.72 2.37 11.56
C VAL A 307 -14.62 1.77 12.61
N ALA A 308 -14.79 2.47 13.74
CA ALA A 308 -15.55 1.96 14.89
C ALA A 308 -16.96 1.54 14.47
N TRP A 309 -17.70 2.40 13.77
CA TRP A 309 -19.08 2.13 13.39
C TRP A 309 -19.28 0.98 12.41
N ARG A 310 -18.23 0.43 11.76
CA ARG A 310 -18.36 -0.57 10.69
C ARG A 310 -18.02 -1.96 11.21
N LEU A 311 -18.81 -2.97 10.84
CA LEU A 311 -18.40 -4.37 11.04
C LEU A 311 -17.07 -4.61 10.32
N SER A 312 -16.17 -5.38 10.94
CA SER A 312 -14.85 -5.62 10.39
C SER A 312 -14.50 -7.11 10.37
N ILE A 313 -14.06 -7.58 9.20
CA ILE A 313 -13.79 -8.99 8.93
C ILE A 313 -12.43 -9.10 8.24
N GLU A 314 -11.45 -9.70 8.90
CA GLU A 314 -10.15 -9.97 8.29
C GLU A 314 -10.26 -11.08 7.23
N ASP A 315 -9.72 -10.84 6.03
CA ASP A 315 -9.47 -11.92 5.08
C ASP A 315 -8.37 -12.86 5.61
N PRO A 316 -8.59 -14.19 5.65
CA PRO A 316 -7.66 -15.12 6.28
C PRO A 316 -6.29 -15.24 5.61
N PHE A 317 -6.19 -14.92 4.32
CA PHE A 317 -4.96 -15.03 3.52
C PHE A 317 -4.43 -13.66 3.06
N GLU A 318 -5.27 -12.63 3.10
CA GLU A 318 -4.88 -11.23 2.90
C GLU A 318 -5.06 -10.43 4.20
N SER A 319 -4.15 -10.61 5.17
CA SER A 319 -4.27 -10.04 6.54
C SER A 319 -4.44 -8.50 6.62
N GLY A 320 -4.12 -7.78 5.54
CA GLY A 320 -4.35 -6.34 5.39
C GLY A 320 -5.69 -5.98 4.73
N HIS A 321 -6.55 -6.95 4.46
CA HIS A 321 -7.85 -6.75 3.81
C HIS A 321 -8.99 -6.93 4.81
N ASP A 322 -9.74 -5.84 5.03
CA ASP A 322 -11.07 -5.93 5.65
C ASP A 322 -12.12 -6.24 4.57
N VAL A 323 -12.73 -7.42 4.62
CA VAL A 323 -13.78 -7.88 3.70
C VAL A 323 -15.04 -7.03 3.82
N ALA A 324 -15.33 -6.51 5.02
CA ALA A 324 -16.50 -5.68 5.28
C ALA A 324 -16.31 -4.21 4.86
N ARG A 325 -15.15 -3.83 4.30
CA ARG A 325 -14.90 -2.47 3.78
C ARG A 325 -15.88 -2.01 2.70
N VAL A 326 -16.58 -2.95 2.07
CA VAL A 326 -17.65 -2.69 1.10
C VAL A 326 -18.80 -1.90 1.71
N ILE A 327 -18.99 -1.96 3.03
CA ILE A 327 -19.96 -1.16 3.78
C ILE A 327 -19.44 0.28 3.89
N PHE A 328 -19.72 1.10 2.89
CA PHE A 328 -19.12 2.43 2.77
C PHE A 328 -19.89 3.53 3.53
N ASN A 329 -21.04 3.24 4.13
CA ASN A 329 -21.90 4.21 4.81
C ASN A 329 -22.54 3.62 6.07
N ARG A 330 -22.66 4.43 7.13
CA ARG A 330 -23.24 4.04 8.42
C ARG A 330 -24.69 3.53 8.30
N ARG A 331 -25.50 4.09 7.40
CA ARG A 331 -26.87 3.59 7.14
C ARG A 331 -26.86 2.16 6.61
N GLY A 332 -25.91 1.81 5.75
CA GLY A 332 -25.74 0.43 5.28
C GLY A 332 -25.38 -0.53 6.41
N GLN A 333 -24.55 -0.09 7.36
CA GLN A 333 -24.26 -0.86 8.57
C GLN A 333 -25.51 -1.02 9.45
N ILE A 334 -26.27 0.06 9.66
CA ILE A 334 -27.49 0.04 10.48
C ILE A 334 -28.48 -0.98 9.92
N VAL A 335 -28.73 -0.95 8.61
CA VAL A 335 -29.59 -1.91 7.91
C VAL A 335 -29.14 -3.35 8.15
N ILE A 336 -27.83 -3.64 8.08
CA ILE A 336 -27.30 -4.98 8.36
C ILE A 336 -27.57 -5.37 9.82
N MET A 337 -27.30 -4.50 10.78
CA MET A 337 -27.44 -4.81 12.22
C MET A 337 -28.91 -4.92 12.66
N GLU A 338 -29.80 -4.11 12.10
CA GLU A 338 -31.24 -4.21 12.33
C GLU A 338 -31.78 -5.56 11.85
N GLU A 339 -31.32 -6.06 10.71
CA GLU A 339 -31.69 -7.39 10.23
C GLU A 339 -31.18 -8.51 11.14
N PHE A 340 -29.95 -8.41 11.67
CA PHE A 340 -29.45 -9.37 12.67
C PHE A 340 -30.32 -9.38 13.93
N ARG A 341 -30.70 -8.20 14.45
CA ARG A 341 -31.57 -8.07 15.63
C ARG A 341 -32.97 -8.62 15.36
N ARG A 342 -33.59 -8.24 14.25
CA ARG A 342 -34.91 -8.71 13.83
C ARG A 342 -34.95 -10.24 13.71
N ALA A 343 -33.95 -10.83 13.05
CA ALA A 343 -33.86 -12.28 12.92
C ALA A 343 -33.71 -12.97 14.30
N ASN A 344 -32.88 -12.42 15.20
CA ASN A 344 -32.74 -12.92 16.56
C ASN A 344 -34.06 -12.86 17.35
N GLU A 345 -34.77 -11.73 17.29
CA GLU A 345 -36.06 -11.53 17.97
C GLU A 345 -37.13 -12.51 17.48
N LEU A 346 -37.28 -12.65 16.15
CA LEU A 346 -38.24 -13.60 15.57
C LEU A 346 -37.93 -15.04 15.98
N LEU A 347 -36.67 -15.43 16.01
CA LEU A 347 -36.24 -16.77 16.44
C LEU A 347 -36.42 -17.01 17.94
N LYS A 348 -36.29 -15.98 18.78
CA LYS A 348 -36.62 -16.01 20.22
C LYS A 348 -38.12 -16.21 20.45
N LEU A 349 -38.95 -15.58 19.62
CA LEU A 349 -40.41 -15.77 19.61
C LEU A 349 -40.87 -17.12 18.99
N GLY A 350 -39.94 -17.96 18.53
CA GLY A 350 -40.24 -19.29 17.99
C GLY A 350 -40.75 -19.30 16.55
N ASN A 351 -40.55 -18.21 15.79
CA ASN A 351 -40.91 -18.15 14.38
C ASN A 351 -40.09 -19.12 13.52
N ARG A 352 -40.64 -19.48 12.35
CA ARG A 352 -40.00 -20.35 11.37
C ARG A 352 -38.92 -19.63 10.57
N PHE A 353 -38.05 -20.38 9.91
CA PHE A 353 -37.02 -19.85 9.03
C PHE A 353 -37.60 -19.07 7.84
N SER A 354 -38.76 -19.52 7.33
CA SER A 354 -39.50 -18.79 6.29
C SER A 354 -39.89 -17.37 6.73
N SER A 355 -40.30 -17.19 7.97
CA SER A 355 -40.67 -15.88 8.52
C SER A 355 -39.48 -14.92 8.62
N ILE A 356 -38.30 -15.43 8.99
CA ILE A 356 -37.11 -14.57 9.06
C ILE A 356 -36.59 -14.18 7.66
N CYS A 357 -36.82 -15.02 6.66
CA CYS A 357 -36.41 -14.75 5.28
C CYS A 357 -37.46 -14.01 4.45
N ASN A 358 -38.69 -13.87 4.97
CA ASN A 358 -39.81 -13.26 4.24
C ASN A 358 -39.43 -11.87 3.73
N VAL A 359 -39.88 -11.49 2.54
CA VAL A 359 -39.70 -10.14 2.01
C VAL A 359 -40.98 -9.36 2.26
N ASP A 360 -40.94 -8.47 3.24
CA ASP A 360 -42.06 -7.61 3.64
C ASP A 360 -41.62 -6.14 3.74
N MET A 361 -42.51 -5.26 4.18
CA MET A 361 -42.24 -3.82 4.34
C MET A 361 -41.11 -3.51 5.33
N SER A 362 -40.70 -4.46 6.19
CA SER A 362 -39.53 -4.29 7.04
C SER A 362 -38.22 -4.52 6.30
N SER A 363 -38.25 -5.14 5.12
CA SER A 363 -37.07 -5.31 4.27
C SER A 363 -36.78 -3.97 3.60
N TRP A 364 -35.55 -3.47 3.77
CA TRP A 364 -35.19 -2.18 3.20
C TRP A 364 -35.35 -2.14 1.66
N GLN A 365 -35.11 -3.27 0.98
CA GLN A 365 -35.26 -3.40 -0.48
C GLN A 365 -36.72 -3.42 -0.95
N ALA A 366 -37.67 -3.73 -0.07
CA ALA A 366 -39.09 -3.69 -0.41
C ALA A 366 -39.60 -2.26 -0.52
N THR A 367 -38.93 -1.31 0.16
CA THR A 367 -39.36 0.10 0.25
C THR A 367 -38.47 1.04 -0.56
N SER A 368 -37.20 0.69 -0.78
CA SER A 368 -36.23 1.56 -1.47
C SER A 368 -35.08 0.77 -2.10
N SER A 369 -34.45 1.31 -3.14
CA SER A 369 -33.20 0.75 -3.71
C SER A 369 -31.93 1.44 -3.17
N CYS A 370 -32.13 2.55 -2.46
CA CYS A 370 -31.10 3.35 -1.81
C CYS A 370 -31.38 3.55 -0.31
N TYR A 371 -30.65 2.85 0.56
CA TYR A 371 -30.71 3.06 2.02
C TYR A 371 -30.13 4.43 2.48
N ILE A 372 -29.59 5.25 1.57
CA ILE A 372 -29.05 6.58 1.92
C ILE A 372 -30.11 7.65 1.82
N CYS A 373 -31.05 7.59 0.88
CA CYS A 373 -32.08 8.62 0.72
C CYS A 373 -33.50 8.06 0.68
N ASN A 374 -33.64 6.75 0.80
CA ASN A 374 -34.88 5.99 0.62
C ASN A 374 -35.49 6.14 -0.79
N GLY A 375 -34.67 6.54 -1.78
CA GLY A 375 -35.05 6.55 -3.19
C GLY A 375 -35.15 5.13 -3.77
N SER A 376 -36.00 4.98 -4.79
CA SER A 376 -36.25 3.71 -5.49
C SER A 376 -35.65 3.65 -6.89
N ASP A 377 -35.16 4.77 -7.42
CA ASP A 377 -34.66 4.96 -8.79
C ASP A 377 -33.15 4.68 -8.95
N HIS A 378 -32.39 4.54 -7.86
CA HIS A 378 -30.94 4.36 -7.92
C HIS A 378 -30.37 3.51 -6.79
N LYS A 379 -29.25 2.82 -7.04
CA LYS A 379 -28.48 2.13 -5.99
C LYS A 379 -27.83 3.15 -5.04
N ALA A 380 -27.67 2.80 -3.76
CA ALA A 380 -27.00 3.62 -2.74
C ALA A 380 -25.59 4.07 -3.15
N ARG A 381 -24.86 3.27 -3.94
CA ARG A 381 -23.55 3.65 -4.48
C ARG A 381 -23.63 4.88 -5.40
N HIS A 382 -24.74 5.08 -6.11
CA HIS A 382 -24.97 6.16 -7.08
C HIS A 382 -25.81 7.31 -6.52
N CYS A 383 -26.13 7.29 -5.22
CA CYS A 383 -26.94 8.33 -4.60
C CYS A 383 -26.30 9.71 -4.70
N VAL A 384 -27.02 10.71 -5.23
CA VAL A 384 -26.55 12.10 -5.37
C VAL A 384 -26.43 12.84 -4.03
N ILE A 385 -27.16 12.40 -3.00
CA ILE A 385 -26.95 12.89 -1.62
C ILE A 385 -25.54 12.54 -1.12
N ARG A 386 -24.86 11.58 -1.76
CA ARG A 386 -23.44 11.27 -1.54
C ARG A 386 -22.49 12.39 -2.03
N THR A 387 -22.94 13.31 -2.90
CA THR A 387 -22.11 14.35 -3.57
C THR A 387 -22.51 15.79 -3.23
N GLY A 388 -23.63 16.04 -2.57
CA GLY A 388 -24.08 17.38 -2.18
C GLY A 388 -23.33 17.99 -0.98
N ARG A 389 -23.04 19.29 -1.05
CA ARG A 389 -22.62 20.10 0.12
C ARG A 389 -23.70 19.95 1.21
N LEU A 390 -23.29 19.75 2.45
CA LEU A 390 -24.22 19.74 3.57
C LEU A 390 -24.16 21.03 4.34
N ASP A 391 -25.37 21.48 4.63
CA ASP A 391 -25.69 22.48 5.63
C ASP A 391 -25.16 22.11 7.02
N ILE A 392 -25.06 23.16 7.80
CA ILE A 392 -24.42 23.32 9.11
C ILE A 392 -24.92 22.24 10.09
N GLY A 393 -23.99 21.41 10.61
CA GLY A 393 -24.22 20.59 11.81
C GLY A 393 -24.12 19.06 11.68
N LEU A 394 -23.79 18.47 10.53
CA LEU A 394 -23.72 17.01 10.36
C LEU A 394 -22.29 16.47 10.20
N SER A 395 -22.05 15.29 10.80
CA SER A 395 -20.77 14.59 10.76
C SER A 395 -20.44 13.99 9.38
N CYS A 396 -19.15 13.78 9.12
CA CYS A 396 -18.61 13.26 7.88
C CYS A 396 -19.18 11.88 7.55
N TRP A 397 -19.73 11.73 6.35
CA TRP A 397 -20.43 10.53 5.88
C TRP A 397 -19.57 9.28 5.69
N TYR A 398 -18.25 9.41 5.80
CA TYR A 398 -17.32 8.29 5.66
C TYR A 398 -16.62 7.91 6.97
N CYS A 399 -16.28 8.87 7.84
CA CYS A 399 -15.64 8.56 9.13
C CYS A 399 -16.56 8.80 10.35
N GLY A 400 -17.66 9.53 10.19
CA GLY A 400 -18.57 9.88 11.27
C GLY A 400 -18.14 11.08 12.12
N GLU A 401 -17.06 11.77 11.76
CA GLU A 401 -16.50 12.91 12.50
C GLU A 401 -17.06 14.24 12.01
N VAL A 402 -17.41 15.14 12.92
CA VAL A 402 -17.87 16.50 12.61
C VAL A 402 -16.72 17.38 12.08
N GLY A 403 -17.05 18.34 11.20
CA GLY A 403 -16.10 19.36 10.75
C GLY A 403 -15.44 19.15 9.37
N HIS A 404 -15.79 18.11 8.62
CA HIS A 404 -15.32 17.95 7.23
C HIS A 404 -16.29 17.13 6.36
N THR A 405 -16.22 17.28 5.03
CA THR A 405 -17.05 16.54 4.08
C THR A 405 -16.40 15.20 3.70
N LYS A 406 -17.15 14.24 3.15
CA LYS A 406 -16.54 13.24 2.25
C LYS A 406 -15.75 14.03 1.18
N GLY A 407 -14.69 13.57 0.55
CA GLY A 407 -13.88 14.42 -0.35
C GLY A 407 -12.81 15.26 0.36
N THR A 408 -13.06 15.80 1.57
CA THR A 408 -12.00 16.36 2.44
C THR A 408 -11.69 15.47 3.65
N CYS A 409 -12.42 14.37 3.78
CA CYS A 409 -12.24 13.41 4.86
C CYS A 409 -10.87 12.74 4.78
N PRO A 410 -10.08 12.74 5.86
CA PRO A 410 -8.75 12.14 5.88
C PRO A 410 -8.79 10.61 5.63
N LEU A 411 -9.94 9.97 5.84
CA LEU A 411 -10.10 8.55 5.52
C LEU A 411 -10.46 8.31 4.02
N LEU A 412 -10.76 9.34 3.22
CA LEU A 412 -11.06 9.20 1.78
C LEU A 412 -9.87 8.72 0.97
N GLN A 413 -8.63 9.00 1.39
CA GLN A 413 -7.44 8.52 0.69
C GLN A 413 -7.33 6.98 0.69
N PHE A 414 -8.12 6.29 1.52
CA PHE A 414 -8.23 4.83 1.52
C PHE A 414 -9.37 4.28 0.62
N LEU A 415 -10.11 5.16 -0.07
CA LEU A 415 -11.04 4.79 -1.14
C LEU A 415 -10.27 4.60 -2.46
N HIS A 416 -9.81 3.38 -2.74
CA HIS A 416 -9.87 2.91 -4.13
C HIS A 416 -11.31 2.46 -4.45
N ILE A 417 -12.22 3.43 -4.50
CA ILE A 417 -13.43 3.35 -5.34
C ILE A 417 -13.35 4.59 -6.24
N PRO A 418 -12.80 4.47 -7.46
CA PRO A 418 -12.71 5.58 -8.39
C PRO A 418 -14.11 6.07 -8.79
N LYS A 419 -14.22 7.37 -9.09
CA LYS A 419 -15.35 7.92 -9.83
C LYS A 419 -15.31 7.39 -11.26
N GLU A 420 -16.47 7.15 -11.88
CA GLU A 420 -16.54 7.13 -13.34
C GLU A 420 -16.14 8.53 -13.85
N SER A 421 -15.12 8.58 -14.69
CA SER A 421 -14.83 9.75 -15.51
C SER A 421 -14.54 9.28 -16.93
N ASP A 422 -15.49 9.60 -17.80
CA ASP A 422 -15.43 9.81 -19.25
C ASP A 422 -14.41 8.99 -20.04
N SER A 423 -14.95 7.94 -20.66
CA SER A 423 -14.41 7.30 -21.85
C SER A 423 -14.08 8.34 -22.93
N ASN A 424 -12.80 8.53 -23.25
CA ASN A 424 -12.26 8.67 -24.61
C ASN A 424 -10.80 9.13 -24.58
N THR A 425 -9.87 8.19 -24.70
CA THR A 425 -8.65 8.36 -25.51
C THR A 425 -8.02 6.98 -25.70
N ALA A 426 -8.28 6.37 -26.84
CA ALA A 426 -7.34 5.41 -27.41
C ALA A 426 -6.04 6.16 -27.77
N VAL A 427 -4.88 5.49 -27.68
CA VAL A 427 -3.79 5.49 -28.68
C VAL A 427 -2.56 4.74 -28.13
N SER A 428 -2.30 3.61 -28.80
CA SER A 428 -1.03 2.93 -29.13
C SER A 428 0.16 2.90 -28.16
N PHE A 429 0.56 1.70 -27.74
CA PHE A 429 1.97 1.27 -27.69
C PHE A 429 2.05 -0.26 -27.52
N VAL A 430 2.05 -1.02 -28.64
CA VAL A 430 2.55 -2.41 -28.67
C VAL A 430 3.20 -2.67 -30.02
N THR A 431 4.53 -2.62 -30.06
CA THR A 431 5.34 -3.49 -30.92
C THR A 431 6.70 -3.62 -30.27
N HIS A 432 7.04 -4.81 -29.76
CA HIS A 432 8.34 -5.48 -29.84
C HIS A 432 8.44 -6.57 -28.77
N TRP A 433 7.85 -7.74 -29.04
CA TRP A 433 8.37 -9.01 -28.55
C TRP A 433 8.47 -9.92 -29.77
N GLY A 434 9.70 -10.18 -30.18
CA GLY A 434 10.04 -10.88 -31.40
C GLY A 434 9.75 -12.37 -31.30
N SER A 435 9.43 -12.97 -32.45
CA SER A 435 9.60 -14.38 -32.70
C SER A 435 10.18 -14.55 -34.11
N SER A 436 11.28 -15.28 -34.14
CA SER A 436 12.11 -15.59 -35.29
C SER A 436 11.45 -16.55 -36.28
N ALA A 437 11.96 -16.51 -37.53
CA ALA A 437 11.75 -17.44 -38.65
C ALA A 437 10.37 -17.30 -39.33
N VAL A 438 10.24 -17.12 -40.65
CA VAL A 438 10.73 -17.95 -41.77
C VAL A 438 10.65 -17.10 -43.06
N ARG A 439 11.64 -17.26 -43.95
CA ARG A 439 11.64 -16.71 -45.31
C ARG A 439 10.66 -17.47 -46.20
N SER A 440 9.83 -16.75 -46.94
CA SER A 440 9.42 -17.18 -48.28
C SER A 440 9.17 -15.95 -49.16
N SER A 441 9.51 -16.16 -50.42
CA SER A 441 9.70 -15.21 -51.51
C SER A 441 8.44 -14.54 -52.05
N SER A 442 8.61 -13.28 -52.46
CA SER A 442 8.08 -12.50 -53.61
C SER A 442 6.99 -13.15 -54.50
N PRO A 443 6.11 -12.39 -55.22
CA PRO A 443 6.51 -11.15 -55.92
C PRO A 443 5.47 -10.01 -56.10
N THR A 444 6.05 -8.83 -56.32
CA THR A 444 5.63 -7.73 -57.22
C THR A 444 4.15 -7.37 -57.38
N LEU A 445 3.83 -6.11 -57.10
CA LEU A 445 3.13 -5.26 -58.07
C LEU A 445 3.31 -3.76 -57.77
N SER A 446 3.76 -3.08 -58.80
CA SER A 446 3.98 -1.63 -58.95
C SER A 446 2.71 -0.80 -58.74
N VAL A 447 2.83 0.40 -58.15
CA VAL A 447 2.30 1.64 -58.74
C VAL A 447 3.13 2.85 -58.28
N ARG A 448 3.64 3.59 -59.27
CA ARG A 448 4.27 4.91 -59.19
C ARG A 448 3.32 5.97 -58.63
N LYS A 449 3.84 6.92 -57.84
CA LYS A 449 3.65 8.36 -58.14
C LYS A 449 4.72 9.23 -57.47
N LYS A 450 5.35 10.03 -58.34
CA LYS A 450 6.44 11.00 -58.13
C LYS A 450 5.96 12.22 -57.35
N LYS A 451 6.88 12.84 -56.59
CA LYS A 451 7.24 14.29 -56.56
C LYS A 451 8.48 14.42 -55.65
N LYS A 452 9.73 14.45 -56.16
CA LYS A 452 10.57 15.63 -56.52
C LYS A 452 10.24 16.88 -55.65
N CYS A 453 11.18 17.43 -54.88
CA CYS A 453 12.33 18.25 -55.35
C CYS A 453 13.59 18.09 -54.44
N ARG A 454 14.75 17.78 -55.03
CA ARG A 454 15.95 18.64 -55.30
C ARG A 454 16.72 19.05 -54.03
N HIS A 455 17.85 18.41 -53.70
CA HIS A 455 19.23 18.66 -54.19
C HIS A 455 19.68 20.12 -54.11
N SER A 456 20.69 20.37 -53.26
CA SER A 456 21.91 21.02 -53.71
C SER A 456 23.10 20.48 -52.90
N THR A 457 24.06 19.93 -53.65
CA THR A 457 25.41 19.53 -53.24
C THR A 457 26.34 20.67 -53.65
N THR A 458 27.61 20.62 -53.19
CA THR A 458 28.82 21.32 -53.69
C THR A 458 29.15 22.64 -52.94
N MET A 459 30.38 22.99 -52.54
CA MET A 459 31.73 22.46 -52.74
C MET A 459 32.65 22.74 -51.54
N SER A 460 33.75 22.01 -51.52
CA SER A 460 34.96 22.17 -50.70
C SER A 460 35.67 23.52 -50.86
N ALA A 461 36.34 23.99 -49.81
CA ALA A 461 37.62 24.69 -49.92
C ALA A 461 38.43 24.54 -48.62
N LYS A 462 39.69 24.13 -48.77
CA LYS A 462 40.71 23.91 -47.74
C LYS A 462 41.29 25.24 -47.25
N SER A 463 41.56 25.35 -45.94
CA SER A 463 42.80 25.99 -45.48
C SER A 463 43.27 25.34 -44.18
N ARG A 464 44.51 24.88 -44.17
CA ARG A 464 45.24 24.26 -43.07
C ARG A 464 45.85 25.36 -42.19
N ARG A 465 45.84 25.17 -40.87
CA ARG A 465 46.98 25.52 -40.00
C ARG A 465 47.24 24.36 -39.03
N ASP A 466 48.52 24.06 -38.93
CA ASP A 466 49.13 22.92 -38.27
C ASP A 466 49.01 22.97 -36.74
N HIS A 467 48.77 21.81 -36.12
CA HIS A 467 49.62 21.34 -35.02
C HIS A 467 49.53 19.81 -34.87
N LYS A 468 50.70 19.22 -34.64
CA LYS A 468 51.02 17.79 -34.71
C LYS A 468 50.30 16.96 -33.64
N PRO A 469 50.02 15.68 -33.90
CA PRO A 469 49.43 14.75 -32.94
C PRO A 469 50.50 14.28 -31.94
N ILE A 470 50.22 14.40 -30.64
CA ILE A 470 51.04 13.79 -29.59
C ILE A 470 50.65 12.31 -29.50
N GLN A 471 51.62 11.45 -29.78
CA GLN A 471 51.57 10.01 -29.53
C GLN A 471 51.41 9.75 -28.02
N TRP A 472 50.34 9.04 -27.66
CA TRP A 472 50.22 8.42 -26.35
C TRP A 472 51.15 7.20 -26.30
N LYS A 473 52.30 7.33 -25.61
CA LYS A 473 53.08 6.18 -25.18
C LYS A 473 52.29 5.42 -24.11
N GLN A 474 52.05 4.15 -24.38
CA GLN A 474 51.55 3.15 -23.45
C GLN A 474 52.34 3.19 -22.14
N LEU A 475 51.64 3.43 -21.03
CA LEU A 475 52.01 2.83 -19.75
C LEU A 475 51.04 1.66 -19.53
N SER A 476 51.60 0.48 -19.75
CA SER A 476 51.05 -0.84 -19.52
C SER A 476 50.58 -1.00 -18.07
N TYR A 477 49.27 -1.19 -17.88
CA TYR A 477 48.71 -1.83 -16.69
C TYR A 477 48.46 -3.31 -17.00
N PRO A 478 48.65 -4.25 -16.04
CA PRO A 478 48.54 -5.67 -16.31
C PRO A 478 47.11 -6.04 -16.73
N SER A 479 46.99 -6.59 -17.93
CA SER A 479 45.81 -7.29 -18.43
C SER A 479 45.84 -8.72 -17.91
N GLU A 480 45.02 -9.02 -16.90
CA GLU A 480 44.27 -10.28 -16.69
C GLU A 480 43.75 -10.37 -15.26
N MET A 481 42.51 -9.92 -15.06
CA MET A 481 41.46 -10.58 -14.27
C MET A 481 40.23 -9.68 -14.34
N THR A 482 39.42 -9.87 -15.37
CA THR A 482 38.01 -9.44 -15.38
C THR A 482 37.25 -10.30 -14.38
N SER A 483 37.36 -9.99 -13.09
CA SER A 483 36.33 -10.33 -12.13
C SER A 483 35.30 -9.21 -12.17
N GLN A 484 34.22 -9.46 -12.90
CA GLN A 484 32.96 -8.79 -12.64
C GLN A 484 32.66 -9.02 -11.15
N SER A 485 32.82 -8.02 -10.30
CA SER A 485 32.18 -8.02 -8.98
C SER A 485 30.69 -7.71 -9.19
N SER A 486 30.01 -8.68 -9.83
CA SER A 486 28.60 -8.91 -9.62
C SER A 486 28.39 -9.06 -8.12
N ILE A 487 27.49 -8.24 -7.59
CA ILE A 487 26.97 -8.43 -6.25
C ILE A 487 26.48 -9.89 -6.17
N PRO A 488 26.89 -10.69 -5.17
CA PRO A 488 26.40 -12.04 -5.02
C PRO A 488 24.87 -12.00 -4.88
N HIS A 489 24.17 -12.64 -5.83
CA HIS A 489 22.75 -12.96 -5.75
C HIS A 489 22.52 -14.09 -4.72
N THR A 490 23.03 -13.93 -3.51
CA THR A 490 22.91 -14.90 -2.42
C THR A 490 23.19 -14.16 -1.11
N LEU A 491 22.25 -13.29 -0.74
CA LEU A 491 21.92 -12.85 0.63
C LEU A 491 20.79 -11.80 0.61
N ILE A 492 19.84 -11.90 -0.34
CA ILE A 492 18.56 -11.16 -0.24
C ILE A 492 17.62 -12.01 0.64
N GLY A 493 18.06 -12.21 1.88
CA GLY A 493 17.29 -12.81 2.95
C GLY A 493 16.66 -11.71 3.80
N LYS A 494 15.33 -11.60 3.72
CA LYS A 494 14.44 -11.07 4.76
C LYS A 494 14.48 -9.58 5.15
N HIS A 495 15.36 -8.73 4.63
CA HIS A 495 15.35 -7.30 4.99
C HIS A 495 15.26 -6.38 3.76
N ALA A 496 14.03 -5.95 3.43
CA ALA A 496 13.67 -4.66 2.81
C ALA A 496 12.31 -4.74 2.08
N VAL A 497 11.23 -5.03 2.82
CA VAL A 497 9.96 -4.32 2.60
C VAL A 497 9.85 -3.36 3.77
N MET A 498 10.67 -2.32 3.74
CA MET A 498 10.42 -1.09 4.50
C MET A 498 9.09 -0.53 3.99
N SER A 499 8.01 -0.94 4.65
CA SER A 499 6.65 -0.77 4.19
C SER A 499 6.34 0.70 3.98
N VAL A 500 5.82 1.05 2.80
CA VAL A 500 5.19 2.35 2.51
C VAL A 500 4.22 2.75 3.65
N ARG A 501 3.59 1.79 4.33
CA ARG A 501 2.73 2.01 5.51
C ARG A 501 3.48 2.53 6.74
N ARG A 502 4.72 2.10 6.99
CA ARG A 502 5.57 2.64 8.08
C ARG A 502 5.88 4.12 7.82
N ASN A 503 6.25 4.48 6.60
CA ASN A 503 6.55 5.86 6.24
C ASN A 503 5.30 6.76 6.29
N VAL A 504 4.13 6.25 5.88
CA VAL A 504 2.86 6.97 6.02
C VAL A 504 2.46 7.14 7.49
N ARG A 505 2.58 6.10 8.31
CA ARG A 505 2.34 6.16 9.76
C ARG A 505 3.25 7.17 10.45
N LEU A 506 4.57 7.03 10.26
CA LEU A 506 5.57 7.91 10.86
C LEU A 506 5.36 9.37 10.41
N ARG A 507 4.94 9.59 9.16
CA ARG A 507 4.55 10.94 8.68
C ARG A 507 3.29 11.46 9.39
N ARG A 508 2.30 10.60 9.63
CA ARG A 508 1.07 10.97 10.35
C ARG A 508 1.35 11.26 11.83
N GLU A 509 2.22 10.49 12.47
CA GLU A 509 2.70 10.74 13.84
C GLU A 509 3.49 12.05 13.91
N TYR A 510 4.36 12.32 12.94
CA TYR A 510 5.08 13.60 12.81
C TYR A 510 4.11 14.78 12.65
N LEU A 511 3.13 14.69 11.73
CA LEU A 511 2.13 15.76 11.54
C LEU A 511 1.20 15.95 12.75
N TYR A 512 0.85 14.87 13.44
CA TYR A 512 0.07 14.93 14.67
C TYR A 512 0.84 15.62 15.80
N ARG A 513 2.10 15.23 16.03
CA ARG A 513 2.98 15.88 17.01
C ARG A 513 3.20 17.35 16.68
N LYS A 514 3.50 17.66 15.41
CA LYS A 514 3.61 19.05 14.92
C LYS A 514 2.32 19.85 15.15
N GLY A 515 1.15 19.22 15.00
CA GLY A 515 -0.15 19.85 15.29
C GLY A 515 -0.42 20.10 16.78
N LEU A 516 0.21 19.32 17.67
CA LEU A 516 0.12 19.50 19.12
C LEU A 516 1.10 20.54 19.66
N GLU A 517 2.25 20.76 18.99
CA GLU A 517 3.29 21.72 19.43
C GLU A 517 2.72 23.09 19.79
N GLY A 518 1.78 23.63 19.00
CA GLY A 518 1.16 24.93 19.31
C GLY A 518 0.35 24.92 20.61
N LYS A 519 -0.39 23.83 20.89
CA LYS A 519 -1.17 23.68 22.12
C LYS A 519 -0.26 23.41 23.33
N GLU A 520 0.73 22.53 23.15
CA GLU A 520 1.71 22.18 24.19
C GLU A 520 2.59 23.37 24.55
N LYS A 521 2.97 24.21 23.58
CA LYS A 521 3.71 25.45 23.83
C LYS A 521 2.91 26.45 24.65
N VAL A 522 1.63 26.66 24.32
CA VAL A 522 0.74 27.53 25.11
C VAL A 522 0.56 26.99 26.53
N LEU A 523 0.37 25.67 26.67
CA LEU A 523 0.29 25.01 27.97
C LEU A 523 1.59 25.20 28.76
N TYR A 524 2.75 25.01 28.13
CA TYR A 524 4.06 25.23 28.74
C TYR A 524 4.24 26.68 29.20
N GLU A 525 3.91 27.68 28.37
CA GLU A 525 3.96 29.09 28.74
C GLU A 525 3.03 29.41 29.92
N HIS A 526 1.83 28.82 29.97
CA HIS A 526 0.91 28.94 31.09
C HIS A 526 1.46 28.32 32.37
N LYS A 527 2.05 27.12 32.28
CA LYS A 527 2.74 26.45 33.40
C LYS A 527 3.92 27.29 33.91
N GLN A 528 4.73 27.89 33.02
CA GLN A 528 5.86 28.76 33.42
C GLN A 528 5.38 30.05 34.11
N LYS A 529 4.36 30.73 33.56
CA LYS A 529 3.75 31.92 34.19
C LYS A 529 3.18 31.60 35.57
N LEU A 530 2.56 30.43 35.74
CA LEU A 530 2.04 29.96 37.01
C LEU A 530 3.16 29.63 38.01
N LYS A 531 4.22 28.92 37.57
CA LYS A 531 5.43 28.68 38.38
C LYS A 531 6.07 29.98 38.85
N GLU A 532 6.17 30.98 37.97
CA GLU A 532 6.73 32.28 38.31
C GLU A 532 5.85 33.06 39.29
N ALA A 533 4.52 33.03 39.14
CA ALA A 533 3.59 33.67 40.08
C ALA A 533 3.65 33.03 41.47
N ILE A 534 3.70 31.69 41.55
CA ILE A 534 3.86 30.94 42.81
C ILE A 534 5.21 31.25 43.46
N ARG A 535 6.30 31.24 42.68
CA ARG A 535 7.66 31.52 43.18
C ARG A 535 7.83 32.97 43.66
N SER A 536 7.22 33.93 42.96
CA SER A 536 7.31 35.35 43.30
C SER A 536 6.27 35.81 44.32
N GLY A 537 5.34 34.93 44.73
CA GLY A 537 4.25 35.27 45.66
C GLY A 537 3.26 36.29 45.11
N ARG A 538 3.24 36.53 43.80
CA ARG A 538 2.36 37.50 43.13
C ARG A 538 0.99 36.89 42.83
N SER A 539 -0.03 37.73 42.73
CA SER A 539 -1.38 37.28 42.36
C SER A 539 -1.39 36.63 40.97
N ILE A 540 -2.12 35.53 40.84
CA ILE A 540 -2.18 34.76 39.59
C ILE A 540 -2.87 35.58 38.48
N PRO A 541 -2.30 35.60 37.25
CA PRO A 541 -2.87 36.30 36.11
C PRO A 541 -4.33 35.91 35.86
N THR A 542 -5.17 36.88 35.54
CA THR A 542 -6.63 36.70 35.38
C THR A 542 -7.00 35.59 34.40
N GLU A 543 -6.23 35.44 33.33
CA GLU A 543 -6.41 34.43 32.27
C GLU A 543 -6.23 32.98 32.77
N LEU A 544 -5.46 32.77 33.86
CA LEU A 544 -5.11 31.45 34.37
C LEU A 544 -5.96 31.00 35.56
N ARG A 545 -6.76 31.88 36.17
CA ARG A 545 -7.51 31.58 37.41
C ARG A 545 -8.51 30.44 37.26
N ASN A 546 -9.14 30.31 36.10
CA ASN A 546 -10.16 29.28 35.84
C ASN A 546 -9.55 27.90 35.52
N VAL A 547 -8.27 27.84 35.16
CA VAL A 547 -7.54 26.61 34.76
C VAL A 547 -6.41 26.26 35.72
N GLU A 548 -6.15 27.10 36.73
CA GLU A 548 -5.08 26.94 37.70
C GLU A 548 -5.08 25.57 38.37
N GLN A 549 -6.24 25.13 38.86
CA GLN A 549 -6.35 23.89 39.63
C GLN A 549 -5.96 22.66 38.80
N ASN A 550 -6.34 22.65 37.52
CA ASN A 550 -5.96 21.58 36.59
C ASN A 550 -4.47 21.67 36.23
N LEU A 551 -3.96 22.88 35.94
CA LEU A 551 -2.54 23.08 35.61
C LEU A 551 -1.61 22.70 36.77
N ARG A 552 -1.99 22.99 38.02
CA ARG A 552 -1.23 22.58 39.20
C ARG A 552 -1.14 21.06 39.32
N HIS A 553 -2.26 20.36 39.10
CA HIS A 553 -2.27 18.90 39.15
C HIS A 553 -1.44 18.30 38.01
N GLU A 554 -1.51 18.84 36.79
CA GLU A 554 -0.65 18.40 35.68
C GLU A 554 0.83 18.65 35.94
N MET A 555 1.18 19.75 36.61
CA MET A 555 2.57 20.09 36.96
C MET A 555 3.21 19.13 37.97
N GLU A 556 2.41 18.40 38.77
CA GLU A 556 2.91 17.37 39.69
C GLU A 556 3.53 16.17 38.95
N PHE A 557 3.15 15.98 37.69
CA PHE A 557 3.64 14.89 36.84
C PHE A 557 4.72 15.31 35.83
N ASP A 558 5.17 16.58 35.85
CA ASP A 558 6.20 17.09 34.93
C ASP A 558 7.62 16.82 35.48
N ASP A 559 8.35 15.86 34.88
CA ASP A 559 9.78 15.62 35.15
C ASP A 559 10.69 16.64 34.43
N GLU A 560 11.94 16.84 34.90
CA GLU A 560 12.93 17.76 34.27
C GLU A 560 13.15 17.54 32.76
N LYS A 561 12.97 16.30 32.27
CA LYS A 561 13.07 15.94 30.84
C LYS A 561 11.81 16.23 30.02
N HIS A 562 10.64 16.25 30.65
CA HIS A 562 9.33 16.42 29.99
C HIS A 562 8.73 17.81 30.23
N GLU A 563 9.39 18.63 31.05
CA GLU A 563 8.94 19.98 31.35
C GLU A 563 8.93 20.87 30.09
N LYS A 564 9.92 20.73 29.19
CA LYS A 564 9.98 21.48 27.93
C LYS A 564 9.35 20.67 26.79
N PRO A 565 8.39 21.24 26.04
CA PRO A 565 7.86 20.58 24.85
C PRO A 565 8.99 20.37 23.83
N VAL A 566 8.93 19.24 23.12
CA VAL A 566 9.91 18.90 22.07
C VAL A 566 9.53 19.65 20.80
N ASP A 567 10.44 20.50 20.30
CA ASP A 567 10.22 21.23 19.04
C ASP A 567 10.31 20.27 17.83
N SER A 568 9.49 20.50 16.79
CA SER A 568 9.53 19.71 15.53
C SER A 568 10.91 19.65 14.90
N ILE A 569 11.67 20.74 15.05
CA ILE A 569 13.04 20.91 14.58
C ILE A 569 13.99 19.89 15.22
N ASP A 570 13.76 19.54 16.49
CA ASP A 570 14.58 18.60 17.25
C ASP A 570 14.14 17.14 17.05
N ASP A 571 12.87 16.90 16.67
CA ASP A 571 12.38 15.54 16.37
C ASP A 571 12.91 14.99 15.04
N GLU A 572 13.18 15.85 14.05
CA GLU A 572 13.71 15.46 12.73
C GLU A 572 15.10 14.82 12.82
N TYR A 573 15.98 15.39 13.64
CA TYR A 573 17.35 14.92 13.85
C TYR A 573 17.53 14.20 15.20
N ARG A 574 16.43 13.77 15.84
CA ARG A 574 16.44 13.18 17.19
C ARG A 574 17.36 11.99 17.37
N ASN A 575 17.49 11.18 16.32
CA ASN A 575 18.33 9.98 16.32
C ASN A 575 19.76 10.25 15.82
N ALA A 576 20.11 11.51 15.53
CA ALA A 576 21.42 11.85 15.03
C ALA A 576 22.50 11.59 16.10
N GLY A 577 23.59 10.95 15.70
CA GLY A 577 24.67 10.51 16.60
C GLY A 577 24.47 9.11 17.20
N VAL A 578 23.30 8.49 17.04
CA VAL A 578 23.08 7.07 17.36
C VAL A 578 23.48 6.17 16.19
N PHE A 579 23.20 6.62 14.97
CA PHE A 579 23.55 5.94 13.72
C PHE A 579 24.33 6.88 12.81
N ASP A 580 25.30 6.32 12.07
CA ASP A 580 26.04 7.07 11.07
C ASP A 580 25.12 7.44 9.88
N PRO A 581 25.19 8.67 9.35
CA PRO A 581 24.35 9.08 8.23
C PRO A 581 24.73 8.31 6.95
N LYS A 582 23.71 7.94 6.17
CA LYS A 582 23.85 7.23 4.89
C LYS A 582 23.29 8.13 3.80
N ILE A 583 24.15 8.64 2.93
CA ILE A 583 23.81 9.78 2.07
C ILE A 583 23.77 9.36 0.61
N ALA A 584 22.69 9.72 -0.09
CA ALA A 584 22.56 9.53 -1.53
C ALA A 584 22.87 10.83 -2.25
N ILE A 585 23.86 10.84 -3.16
CA ILE A 585 24.19 12.01 -3.98
C ILE A 585 23.74 11.74 -5.42
N THR A 586 22.93 12.64 -5.97
CA THR A 586 22.48 12.58 -7.36
C THR A 586 22.56 13.95 -8.05
N THR A 587 22.36 13.94 -9.35
CA THR A 587 22.55 15.10 -10.23
C THR A 587 21.25 15.49 -10.93
N SER A 588 21.26 16.61 -11.65
CA SER A 588 20.24 16.97 -12.63
C SER A 588 20.13 15.93 -13.76
N ARG A 589 19.04 15.99 -14.54
CA ARG A 589 18.87 15.12 -15.72
C ARG A 589 19.93 15.47 -16.76
N ASP A 590 20.55 14.44 -17.34
CA ASP A 590 21.59 14.54 -18.36
C ASP A 590 22.76 15.50 -17.97
N PRO A 591 23.50 15.19 -16.90
CA PRO A 591 24.52 16.09 -16.36
C PRO A 591 25.78 16.13 -17.24
N SER A 592 26.43 17.29 -17.26
CA SER A 592 27.72 17.53 -17.90
C SER A 592 28.85 16.71 -17.25
N SER A 593 29.98 16.60 -17.94
CA SER A 593 31.18 15.97 -17.38
C SER A 593 31.66 16.68 -16.11
N ARG A 594 31.57 18.01 -16.07
CA ARG A 594 32.01 18.84 -14.94
C ARG A 594 31.14 18.61 -13.70
N LEU A 595 29.81 18.59 -13.84
CA LEU A 595 28.91 18.25 -12.73
C LEU A 595 29.06 16.79 -12.27
N LYS A 596 29.32 15.85 -13.18
CA LYS A 596 29.65 14.46 -12.82
C LYS A 596 30.92 14.35 -11.98
N GLN A 597 31.93 15.20 -12.24
CA GLN A 597 33.15 15.28 -11.44
C GLN A 597 32.87 15.91 -10.08
N PHE A 598 32.14 17.03 -10.04
CA PHE A 598 31.76 17.68 -8.79
C PHE A 598 30.95 16.75 -7.86
N ALA A 599 29.97 16.01 -8.40
CA ALA A 599 29.22 15.02 -7.62
C ALA A 599 30.11 13.87 -7.08
N GLN A 600 31.18 13.51 -7.81
CA GLN A 600 32.16 12.54 -7.33
C GLN A 600 33.03 13.12 -6.22
N GLU A 601 33.41 14.39 -6.30
CA GLU A 601 34.14 15.08 -5.24
C GLU A 601 33.30 15.17 -3.96
N LEU A 602 32.01 15.53 -4.06
CA LEU A 602 31.09 15.52 -2.92
C LEU A 602 30.97 14.13 -2.27
N ARG A 603 30.97 13.05 -3.06
CA ARG A 603 30.97 11.66 -2.56
C ARG A 603 32.21 11.33 -1.73
N VAL A 604 33.35 11.92 -2.05
CA VAL A 604 34.60 11.70 -1.31
C VAL A 604 34.68 12.64 -0.09
N ILE A 605 34.06 13.82 -0.18
CA ILE A 605 33.97 14.77 0.94
C ILE A 605 33.11 14.20 2.07
N ILE A 606 31.94 13.68 1.74
CA ILE A 606 30.97 13.23 2.73
C ILE A 606 31.18 11.73 2.99
N PRO A 607 31.58 11.32 4.21
CA PRO A 607 31.72 9.90 4.55
C PRO A 607 30.39 9.16 4.37
N ASN A 608 30.44 7.87 4.03
CA ASN A 608 29.27 7.02 3.81
C ASN A 608 28.31 7.47 2.68
N ALA A 609 28.73 8.42 1.84
CA ALA A 609 27.96 8.87 0.70
C ALA A 609 28.07 7.92 -0.50
N ILE A 610 26.93 7.65 -1.14
CA ILE A 610 26.82 6.83 -2.35
C ILE A 610 26.28 7.71 -3.47
N ARG A 611 26.96 7.68 -4.62
CA ARG A 611 26.50 8.37 -5.82
C ARG A 611 25.46 7.52 -6.56
N LEU A 612 24.30 8.09 -6.82
CA LEU A 612 23.22 7.48 -7.61
C LEU A 612 23.16 8.09 -9.01
N ASN A 613 23.17 7.23 -10.02
CA ASN A 613 23.01 7.65 -11.42
C ASN A 613 21.57 8.13 -11.66
N ARG A 614 21.45 9.38 -12.15
CA ARG A 614 20.14 10.02 -12.30
C ARG A 614 19.25 9.37 -13.36
N GLY A 615 19.80 9.09 -14.55
CA GLY A 615 19.07 8.49 -15.67
C GLY A 615 17.74 9.19 -15.98
N THR A 616 16.71 8.39 -16.27
CA THR A 616 15.33 8.86 -16.52
C THR A 616 14.49 8.99 -15.25
N HIS A 617 15.06 8.77 -14.06
CA HIS A 617 14.31 8.76 -12.81
C HIS A 617 13.71 10.13 -12.47
N THR A 618 12.42 10.11 -12.11
CA THR A 618 11.72 11.27 -11.54
C THR A 618 12.19 11.52 -10.11
N ILE A 619 12.00 12.75 -9.60
CA ILE A 619 12.37 13.09 -8.21
C ILE A 619 11.61 12.19 -7.23
N ILE A 620 10.33 11.92 -7.50
CA ILE A 620 9.47 11.03 -6.69
C ILE A 620 10.12 9.65 -6.56
N ASN A 621 10.48 9.02 -7.68
CA ASN A 621 11.07 7.68 -7.67
C ASN A 621 12.44 7.65 -6.96
N LEU A 622 13.22 8.74 -7.05
CA LEU A 622 14.50 8.84 -6.34
C LEU A 622 14.32 8.94 -4.83
N VAL A 623 13.36 9.73 -4.38
CA VAL A 623 13.03 9.84 -2.97
C VAL A 623 12.47 8.51 -2.44
N GLU A 624 11.58 7.85 -3.18
CA GLU A 624 11.05 6.54 -2.80
C GLU A 624 12.14 5.47 -2.76
N SER A 625 13.05 5.46 -3.73
CA SER A 625 14.21 4.57 -3.74
C SER A 625 15.16 4.86 -2.58
N ALA A 626 15.42 6.14 -2.28
CA ALA A 626 16.26 6.54 -1.16
C ALA A 626 15.63 6.14 0.19
N ARG A 627 14.32 6.35 0.38
CA ARG A 627 13.59 5.90 1.57
C ARG A 627 13.59 4.38 1.72
N SER A 628 13.42 3.65 0.62
CA SER A 628 13.40 2.17 0.63
C SER A 628 14.75 1.56 0.97
N ASN A 629 15.84 2.25 0.65
CA ASN A 629 17.22 1.85 0.95
C ASN A 629 17.77 2.46 2.25
N GLU A 630 16.90 3.05 3.08
CA GLU A 630 17.26 3.61 4.39
C GLU A 630 18.36 4.68 4.33
N PHE A 631 18.35 5.53 3.29
CA PHE A 631 19.21 6.71 3.27
C PHE A 631 18.69 7.76 4.27
N SER A 632 19.61 8.40 5.01
CA SER A 632 19.31 9.51 5.90
C SER A 632 19.04 10.79 5.13
N ASP A 633 19.81 11.04 4.06
CA ASP A 633 19.72 12.28 3.29
C ASP A 633 19.90 12.03 1.80
N LEU A 634 19.19 12.82 1.00
CA LEU A 634 19.34 12.90 -0.45
C LEU A 634 19.87 14.28 -0.83
N ILE A 635 21.04 14.30 -1.44
CA ILE A 635 21.68 15.50 -1.98
C ILE A 635 21.49 15.52 -3.49
N LEU A 636 20.86 16.57 -3.99
CA LEU A 636 20.68 16.83 -5.42
C LEU A 636 21.52 18.03 -5.83
N VAL A 637 22.36 17.85 -6.85
CA VAL A 637 23.19 18.92 -7.40
C VAL A 637 22.72 19.30 -8.80
N THR A 638 22.59 20.59 -9.06
CA THR A 638 22.24 21.15 -10.37
C THR A 638 23.39 21.95 -10.97
N GLU A 639 23.28 22.22 -12.27
CA GLU A 639 24.24 23.06 -12.99
C GLU A 639 23.52 23.96 -14.00
N THR A 640 24.17 25.07 -14.34
CA THR A 640 23.84 25.87 -15.51
C THR A 640 25.07 25.94 -16.41
N ARG A 641 24.94 25.43 -17.64
CA ARG A 641 26.00 25.44 -18.67
C ARG A 641 27.33 24.79 -18.22
N GLY A 642 27.28 23.77 -17.37
CA GLY A 642 28.46 23.04 -16.90
C GLY A 642 28.98 23.49 -15.53
N GLU A 643 28.60 24.68 -15.07
CA GLU A 643 28.98 25.16 -13.74
C GLU A 643 27.93 24.76 -12.70
N PRO A 644 28.32 24.09 -11.60
CA PRO A 644 27.41 23.75 -10.51
C PRO A 644 26.85 25.01 -9.84
N ASP A 645 25.53 25.11 -9.77
CA ASP A 645 24.82 26.34 -9.36
C ASP A 645 23.79 26.11 -8.26
N GLY A 646 23.45 24.87 -7.93
CA GLY A 646 22.46 24.55 -6.92
C GLY A 646 22.77 23.26 -6.18
N LEU A 647 22.53 23.29 -4.88
CA LEU A 647 22.67 22.17 -3.96
C LEU A 647 21.38 22.07 -3.13
N VAL A 648 20.71 20.93 -3.21
CA VAL A 648 19.51 20.65 -2.41
C VAL A 648 19.83 19.53 -1.44
N VAL A 649 19.66 19.79 -0.15
CA VAL A 649 19.85 18.81 0.92
C VAL A 649 18.47 18.46 1.46
N CYS A 650 18.04 17.22 1.22
CA CYS A 650 16.74 16.70 1.64
C CYS A 650 16.93 15.62 2.70
N HIS A 651 16.56 15.91 3.94
CA HIS A 651 16.56 14.91 5.00
C HIS A 651 15.37 13.94 4.82
N LEU A 652 15.60 12.66 5.04
CA LEU A 652 14.62 11.59 4.90
C LEU A 652 14.35 10.98 6.28
N PRO A 653 13.12 10.51 6.55
CA PRO A 653 12.02 10.31 5.59
C PRO A 653 11.05 11.49 5.39
N PHE A 654 11.03 12.50 6.26
CA PHE A 654 9.98 13.54 6.26
C PHE A 654 10.43 14.95 5.89
N GLY A 655 11.72 15.21 5.76
CA GLY A 655 12.27 16.56 5.65
C GLY A 655 13.07 16.91 6.92
N PRO A 656 13.68 18.10 6.96
CA PRO A 656 13.45 19.24 6.09
C PRO A 656 14.25 19.17 4.77
N THR A 657 13.88 20.01 3.80
CA THR A 657 14.66 20.21 2.58
C THR A 657 15.19 21.64 2.54
N ALA A 658 16.51 21.79 2.56
CA ALA A 658 17.20 23.05 2.38
C ALA A 658 17.71 23.20 0.95
N TYR A 659 17.44 24.35 0.35
CA TYR A 659 17.86 24.68 -0.99
C TYR A 659 18.90 25.81 -0.96
N PHE A 660 20.05 25.52 -1.55
CA PHE A 660 21.18 26.44 -1.63
C PHE A 660 21.52 26.74 -3.08
N SER A 661 21.85 27.99 -3.38
CA SER A 661 22.56 28.35 -4.60
C SER A 661 24.06 28.22 -4.36
N LEU A 662 24.76 27.64 -5.33
CA LEU A 662 26.21 27.52 -5.35
C LEU A 662 26.79 28.67 -6.17
N SER A 663 27.87 29.26 -5.64
CA SER A 663 28.67 30.26 -6.33
C SER A 663 30.15 30.02 -6.06
N ASN A 664 31.01 30.61 -6.90
CA ASN A 664 32.47 30.52 -6.75
C ASN A 664 32.99 29.07 -6.65
N THR A 665 32.38 28.16 -7.41
CA THR A 665 32.70 26.73 -7.40
C THR A 665 34.03 26.47 -8.12
N VAL A 666 35.06 26.09 -7.37
CA VAL A 666 36.35 25.62 -7.88
C VAL A 666 36.47 24.14 -7.56
N LEU A 667 36.58 23.30 -8.59
CA LEU A 667 36.70 21.86 -8.43
C LEU A 667 38.10 21.48 -7.95
N ARG A 668 38.24 20.36 -7.25
CA ARG A 668 39.55 19.87 -6.80
C ARG A 668 40.55 19.66 -7.94
N HIS A 669 40.06 19.30 -9.12
CA HIS A 669 40.91 19.09 -10.30
C HIS A 669 41.54 20.40 -10.82
N ASP A 670 40.94 21.54 -10.47
CA ASP A 670 41.35 22.89 -10.87
C ASP A 670 42.28 23.55 -9.82
N ILE A 671 42.53 22.89 -8.67
CA ILE A 671 43.38 23.40 -7.58
C ILE A 671 44.82 22.88 -7.75
N GLU A 672 45.77 23.81 -7.81
CA GLU A 672 47.22 23.56 -7.78
C GLU A 672 47.66 23.16 -6.35
N ASP A 673 48.64 22.25 -6.20
CA ASP A 673 49.13 21.74 -4.91
C ASP A 673 48.09 21.08 -3.98
N ARG A 674 47.25 20.20 -4.55
CA ARG A 674 46.23 19.45 -3.80
C ARG A 674 46.82 18.40 -2.84
N ALA A 675 46.38 18.43 -1.59
CA ALA A 675 46.63 17.34 -0.66
C ALA A 675 45.78 16.09 -0.99
N THR A 676 46.25 14.93 -0.52
CA THR A 676 45.47 13.67 -0.62
C THR A 676 44.25 13.75 0.28
N ILE A 677 43.10 13.28 -0.21
CA ILE A 677 41.88 13.24 0.62
C ILE A 677 41.91 11.98 1.47
N SER A 678 41.84 12.16 2.79
CA SER A 678 41.58 11.08 3.74
C SER A 678 40.07 10.80 3.81
N GLU A 679 39.69 9.52 3.83
CA GLU A 679 38.30 9.09 4.07
C GLU A 679 37.93 9.11 5.58
N ALA A 680 38.85 9.52 6.45
CA ALA A 680 38.59 9.68 7.88
C ALA A 680 37.43 10.68 8.12
N TYR A 681 36.71 10.47 9.22
CA TYR A 681 35.59 11.32 9.62
C TYR A 681 36.12 12.72 10.01
N PRO A 682 35.62 13.81 9.39
CA PRO A 682 36.16 15.15 9.58
C PRO A 682 35.63 15.84 10.84
N HIS A 683 36.44 16.68 11.46
CA HIS A 683 35.96 17.70 12.39
C HIS A 683 35.24 18.81 11.61
N LEU A 684 34.12 19.28 12.14
CA LEU A 684 33.34 20.37 11.56
C LEU A 684 33.59 21.68 12.31
N ILE A 685 33.82 22.75 11.56
CA ILE A 685 33.84 24.13 12.06
C ILE A 685 32.63 24.84 11.48
N LEU A 686 31.70 25.24 12.34
CA LEU A 686 30.52 26.03 11.98
C LEU A 686 30.71 27.43 12.59
N ASN A 687 31.14 28.39 11.77
CA ASN A 687 31.46 29.75 12.23
C ASN A 687 30.32 30.73 11.90
N GLN A 688 29.96 31.58 12.86
CA GLN A 688 28.98 32.67 12.71
C GLN A 688 27.56 32.24 12.30
N PHE A 689 27.03 31.16 12.91
CA PHE A 689 25.63 30.73 12.78
C PHE A 689 24.82 31.06 14.05
N GLU A 690 24.73 32.35 14.39
CA GLU A 690 24.22 32.79 15.69
C GLU A 690 22.70 32.91 15.73
N THR A 691 22.06 33.17 14.59
CA THR A 691 20.61 33.38 14.54
C THR A 691 19.86 32.06 14.74
N VAL A 692 18.53 32.13 14.91
CA VAL A 692 17.68 30.93 14.97
C VAL A 692 17.75 30.14 13.65
N LEU A 693 17.70 30.86 12.52
CA LEU A 693 17.83 30.25 11.19
C LEU A 693 19.26 29.74 10.95
N GLY A 694 20.27 30.47 11.44
CA GLY A 694 21.67 30.05 11.41
C GLY A 694 21.87 28.69 12.08
N ARG A 695 21.40 28.56 13.32
CA ARG A 695 21.44 27.30 14.07
C ARG A 695 20.67 26.18 13.35
N ARG A 696 19.55 26.50 12.69
CA ARG A 696 18.79 25.55 11.87
C ARG A 696 19.61 25.04 10.67
N VAL A 697 20.24 25.93 9.91
CA VAL A 697 21.11 25.56 8.77
C VAL A 697 22.34 24.79 9.24
N ALA A 698 22.97 25.25 10.32
CA ALA A 698 24.09 24.58 10.96
C ALA A 698 23.74 23.13 11.33
N ASN A 699 22.54 22.89 11.89
CA ASN A 699 22.05 21.55 12.18
C ASN A 699 21.84 20.70 10.92
N ILE A 700 21.25 21.24 9.86
CA ILE A 700 21.05 20.51 8.59
C ILE A 700 22.40 20.07 8.00
N LEU A 701 23.39 20.98 7.96
CA LEU A 701 24.71 20.70 7.40
C LEU A 701 25.56 19.79 8.30
N LYS A 702 25.45 19.93 9.63
CA LYS A 702 26.18 19.13 10.62
C LYS A 702 25.82 17.64 10.52
N HIS A 703 24.53 17.32 10.41
CA HIS A 703 24.06 15.94 10.42
C HIS A 703 24.32 15.16 9.13
N LEU A 704 24.92 15.80 8.12
CA LEU A 704 25.47 15.11 6.95
C LEU A 704 26.78 14.37 7.27
N PHE A 705 27.40 14.62 8.43
CA PHE A 705 28.69 14.02 8.77
C PHE A 705 28.58 13.15 10.04
N PRO A 706 29.29 12.01 10.07
CA PRO A 706 29.40 11.19 11.27
C PRO A 706 30.27 11.86 12.34
N VAL A 707 30.19 11.36 13.57
CA VAL A 707 30.96 11.87 14.70
C VAL A 707 32.45 11.52 14.53
N PRO A 708 33.36 12.50 14.45
CA PRO A 708 34.79 12.24 14.25
C PRO A 708 35.47 11.72 15.51
N LYS A 709 36.56 10.96 15.32
CA LYS A 709 37.46 10.61 16.42
C LYS A 709 38.27 11.84 16.86
N PRO A 710 38.67 11.95 18.14
CA PRO A 710 39.44 13.09 18.64
C PRO A 710 40.81 13.31 17.95
N ASP A 711 41.36 12.27 17.33
CA ASP A 711 42.66 12.28 16.64
C ASP A 711 42.54 12.54 15.12
N SER A 712 41.34 12.82 14.62
CA SER A 712 41.13 13.08 13.20
C SER A 712 41.84 14.35 12.77
N LYS A 713 42.63 14.25 11.70
CA LYS A 713 43.40 15.37 11.12
C LYS A 713 42.63 16.13 10.04
N ARG A 714 41.43 15.66 9.71
CA ARG A 714 40.62 16.19 8.62
C ARG A 714 39.61 17.19 9.18
N VAL A 715 39.51 18.37 8.57
CA VAL A 715 38.64 19.46 9.01
C VAL A 715 37.85 20.00 7.82
N ILE A 716 36.55 20.16 8.02
CA ILE A 716 35.64 20.83 7.09
C ILE A 716 35.10 22.07 7.78
N THR A 717 35.18 23.19 7.09
CA THR A 717 34.75 24.49 7.59
C THR A 717 33.56 24.98 6.78
N PHE A 718 32.49 25.33 7.47
CA PHE A 718 31.40 26.16 6.99
C PHE A 718 31.48 27.49 7.73
N ALA A 719 31.95 28.53 7.05
CA ALA A 719 32.05 29.87 7.61
C ALA A 719 30.98 30.75 6.97
N ASN A 720 30.03 31.21 7.77
CA ASN A 720 29.04 32.18 7.34
C ASN A 720 29.68 33.58 7.30
N ASP A 721 29.49 34.31 6.21
CA ASP A 721 29.83 35.73 6.05
C ASP A 721 28.70 36.41 5.29
N HIS A 722 27.90 37.25 5.97
CA HIS A 722 26.75 37.96 5.38
C HIS A 722 25.82 37.07 4.55
N ASP A 723 25.35 35.96 5.12
CA ASP A 723 24.47 34.93 4.50
C ASP A 723 25.11 34.07 3.39
N PHE A 724 26.39 34.26 3.10
CA PHE A 724 27.19 33.39 2.24
C PHE A 724 28.01 32.43 3.09
N ILE A 725 27.71 31.14 2.97
CA ILE A 725 28.42 30.09 3.70
C ILE A 725 29.56 29.58 2.82
N SER A 726 30.77 30.00 3.16
CA SER A 726 32.00 29.50 2.54
C SER A 726 32.30 28.08 3.01
N PHE A 727 32.34 27.14 2.07
CA PHE A 727 32.79 25.77 2.30
C PHE A 727 34.28 25.62 1.99
N ARG A 728 35.06 25.09 2.94
CA ARG A 728 36.47 24.72 2.74
C ARG A 728 36.80 23.38 3.38
N HIS A 729 37.71 22.63 2.75
CA HIS A 729 38.13 21.31 3.19
C HIS A 729 39.65 21.23 3.34
N HIS A 730 40.11 21.04 4.58
CA HIS A 730 41.52 21.04 4.94
C HIS A 730 41.91 19.77 5.69
N THR A 731 43.19 19.42 5.61
CA THR A 731 43.86 18.54 6.57
C THR A 731 44.84 19.38 7.36
N PHE A 732 44.89 19.18 8.67
CA PHE A 732 45.82 19.91 9.54
C PHE A 732 46.94 19.01 10.05
N ARG A 733 48.13 19.59 10.21
CA ARG A 733 49.25 18.96 10.91
C ARG A 733 49.68 19.89 12.04
N LYS A 734 49.70 19.38 13.26
CA LYS A 734 50.16 20.13 14.44
C LYS A 734 51.66 19.96 14.58
N GLN A 735 52.42 21.06 14.52
CA GLN A 735 53.84 21.13 14.83
C GLN A 735 54.01 21.99 16.09
N GLY A 736 54.06 21.35 17.27
CA GLY A 736 54.13 22.06 18.54
C GLY A 736 52.90 22.94 18.82
N ARG A 737 53.08 24.28 18.83
CA ARG A 737 51.99 25.27 19.01
C ARG A 737 51.40 25.80 17.68
N GLN A 738 52.04 25.53 16.55
CA GLN A 738 51.56 25.96 15.23
C GLN A 738 50.80 24.83 14.54
N VAL A 739 49.80 25.22 13.74
CA VAL A 739 48.93 24.31 12.98
C VAL A 739 49.04 24.67 11.52
N ASP A 740 49.62 23.76 10.73
CA ASP A 740 49.72 23.90 9.28
C ASP A 740 48.48 23.31 8.63
N LEU A 741 47.83 24.06 7.74
CA LEU A 741 46.65 23.62 6.99
C LEU A 741 47.03 23.34 5.54
N SER A 742 46.59 22.20 5.01
CA SER A 742 46.72 21.85 3.59
C SER A 742 45.33 21.64 3.01
N GLU A 743 45.07 22.24 1.86
CA GLU A 743 43.76 22.17 1.21
C GLU A 743 43.58 20.89 0.38
N CYS A 744 42.41 20.26 0.51
CA CYS A 744 42.18 18.92 -0.03
C CYS A 744 41.07 18.84 -1.08
N GLY A 745 40.05 19.70 -1.00
CA GLY A 745 38.78 19.54 -1.73
C GLY A 745 38.32 20.81 -2.44
N PRO A 746 37.15 20.75 -3.11
CA PRO A 746 36.59 21.89 -3.82
C PRO A 746 36.28 23.06 -2.89
N ARG A 747 36.31 24.26 -3.47
CA ARG A 747 35.89 25.51 -2.84
C ARG A 747 34.55 25.91 -3.45
N PHE A 748 33.61 26.32 -2.63
CA PHE A 748 32.36 26.93 -3.11
C PHE A 748 31.72 27.73 -1.99
N GLU A 749 30.80 28.60 -2.36
CA GLU A 749 29.95 29.37 -1.47
C GLU A 749 28.50 28.94 -1.65
N LEU A 750 27.85 28.67 -0.53
CA LEU A 750 26.44 28.31 -0.45
C LEU A 750 25.66 29.53 0.02
N GLN A 751 24.57 29.85 -0.66
CA GLN A 751 23.60 30.82 -0.17
C GLN A 751 22.25 30.12 -0.02
N LEU A 752 21.71 30.10 1.20
CA LEU A 752 20.39 29.53 1.45
C LEU A 752 19.32 30.43 0.83
N TYR A 753 18.43 29.86 0.02
CA TYR A 753 17.28 30.61 -0.50
C TYR A 753 15.92 30.07 -0.05
N GLN A 754 15.84 28.81 0.41
CA GLN A 754 14.57 28.22 0.85
C GLN A 754 14.78 27.02 1.79
N ILE A 755 13.93 26.92 2.82
CA ILE A 755 13.78 25.72 3.65
C ILE A 755 12.30 25.29 3.61
N LYS A 756 12.07 24.02 3.31
CA LYS A 756 10.74 23.38 3.33
C LYS A 756 10.64 22.33 4.43
N LEU A 757 9.49 22.31 5.11
CA LEU A 757 9.12 21.29 6.12
C LEU A 757 8.57 20.02 5.45
N GLY A 758 9.34 19.51 4.50
CA GLY A 758 8.96 18.37 3.67
C GLY A 758 10.16 17.86 2.88
N THR A 759 9.93 16.77 2.15
CA THR A 759 10.92 16.19 1.23
C THR A 759 10.82 16.82 -0.16
N CYS A 760 11.86 16.69 -0.98
CA CYS A 760 11.95 17.39 -2.26
C CYS A 760 10.90 16.98 -3.33
N ASP A 761 10.22 15.84 -3.15
CA ASP A 761 9.06 15.40 -3.93
C ASP A 761 7.77 16.16 -3.58
N GLN A 762 7.67 16.70 -2.36
CA GLN A 762 6.45 17.31 -1.82
C GLN A 762 6.42 18.81 -2.13
N LYS A 763 5.81 19.18 -3.25
CA LYS A 763 5.76 20.58 -3.68
C LYS A 763 4.86 21.43 -2.78
N GLU A 764 3.83 20.83 -2.22
CA GLU A 764 2.80 21.44 -1.35
C GLU A 764 3.27 21.62 0.11
N ALA A 765 4.48 21.15 0.46
CA ALA A 765 5.01 21.29 1.81
C ALA A 765 5.18 22.77 2.20
N GLU A 766 4.91 23.05 3.47
CA GLU A 766 5.02 24.39 4.06
C GLU A 766 6.46 24.91 3.99
N ASN A 767 6.62 26.18 3.63
CA ASN A 767 7.93 26.83 3.65
C ASN A 767 8.23 27.31 5.08
N GLU A 768 9.30 26.81 5.68
CA GLU A 768 9.82 27.30 6.96
C GLU A 768 10.40 28.70 6.78
N TRP A 769 11.20 28.86 5.72
CA TRP A 769 11.84 30.13 5.39
C TRP A 769 12.07 30.24 3.89
N VAL A 770 11.97 31.45 3.35
CA VAL A 770 12.25 31.76 1.94
C VAL A 770 12.95 33.11 1.88
N LEU A 771 14.03 33.19 1.12
CA LEU A 771 14.70 34.45 0.81
C LEU A 771 13.78 35.33 -0.02
N ARG A 772 13.52 36.56 0.44
CA ARG A 772 12.65 37.53 -0.23
C ARG A 772 13.47 38.73 -0.72
N PRO A 773 14.12 38.62 -1.90
CA PRO A 773 15.06 39.65 -2.37
C PRO A 773 14.39 40.98 -2.74
N TYR A 774 13.10 40.97 -3.08
CA TYR A 774 12.36 42.14 -3.55
C TYR A 774 11.69 42.96 -2.44
N MET A 775 12.10 42.80 -1.18
CA MET A 775 11.61 43.63 -0.07
C MET A 775 12.51 44.84 0.16
N ASN A 776 11.94 46.01 0.47
CA ASN A 776 12.71 47.24 0.71
C ASN A 776 13.77 47.11 1.81
N SER A 777 13.54 46.25 2.81
CA SER A 777 14.48 45.99 3.91
C SER A 777 15.46 44.84 3.66
N ALA A 778 15.43 44.20 2.47
CA ALA A 778 16.19 42.98 2.21
C ALA A 778 17.71 43.17 2.31
N LYS A 779 18.22 44.34 1.92
CA LYS A 779 19.66 44.65 1.95
C LYS A 779 20.24 44.89 3.35
N ASN A 780 19.38 45.06 4.36
CA ASN A 780 19.79 45.44 5.71
C ASN A 780 19.62 44.30 6.73
N ARG A 781 19.38 43.07 6.27
CA ARG A 781 19.11 41.92 7.15
C ARG A 781 20.10 40.81 6.82
N ASN A 782 20.85 40.40 7.84
CA ASN A 782 21.56 39.13 7.84
C ASN A 782 20.66 38.09 8.51
N HIS A 783 20.53 36.93 7.88
CA HIS A 783 19.59 35.89 8.25
C HIS A 783 20.22 34.71 8.98
N LEU A 784 21.48 34.37 8.71
CA LEU A 784 22.20 33.21 9.26
C LEU A 784 23.11 33.54 10.45
#